data_AF-E8X705-F1
#
_entry.id   AF-E8X705-F1
#
_cell.length_a   1.000
_cell.length_b   1.000
_cell.length_c   1.000
_cell.angle_alpha   90.00
_cell.angle_beta   90.00
_cell.angle_gamma   90.00
#
_symmetry.space_group_name_H-M   'P 1'
#
loop_
_entity.id
_entity.type
_entity.pdbx_description
1 polymer ?
#
loop_
_entity_poly.entity_id
_entity_poly.type
_entity_poly.pdbx_seq_one_letter_code
_entity_poly.pdbx_strand_id
1 'polypeptide(L)'
;MALLSGFYTRLVQAALLLTTATLGVAQSQRTAAKPLPQITHAVDESQRARISGGLTAQTATATDQGALADGAPLDGIILMLKRTDAQEQVLQALMAAQQTPASPEYHHWLTPDEFGARFGVADQDLATVSSWLGSKGFKVDSVARSRMSISFSGTAGQLKSAFSTEMHQYLTTDGTRHHAANSELSMPEALTPVVQGIASLSDFRLKAMHKTLGVVSRNRATGASRLVAQSTAVRDQAEGNQASVPQLTNAGSPAYVIAPADFATMHNVTPLWNAGIDGTGQTIAIVAKSDVLNSDVDSFRSSFGLPATKLNHIYVGGQNPGLASSEVEAVLDVEWSGAVAKNATIDLVVASDSATTDGIILSAQYIVDNNVAPILSMSWGECELGMGASEAQYVNTLWQQAAAQGVSVIVATGDAGSDVCDQGSTYGVYGLSVNGFASTPYNVALGGTDLNVSYTNPAPYWNTTNASGTMQSAKSYIPEVPWNDGCGNPLILAALQAEGVTDATTAALCNDSKYYTGFHKVEGGSGGASNCTVSTYVSSSNFTCTSGVAKPSWQTAVPGIPTDGVRDLPDVSLFAGSGLWGSAYAICESDQSPDGTCDFTNPADVAYLAAGGTSFGTPAFAGIMALVNQKQSSFQGNPNPVLYQLAARQYNNSTTSGSCTAENAATGNSCYFYDTTKANNAAPCYKGSKDCVTIGANSYGIQSGWNAGTGYDLATGLGSLNVSNLVNNWSAVTTGTLATTSVVKLSQATIGYGSPISGTITVASTSGTPTGDSSVLTDSYANGPYTLASGTASFSAPGLPAGTHAFTARYAGDGTYLPSTSAAVSVVVSKAASTLSMALTRTSVTSGDFITVSSTIGTAVTSSSPTGLVTFTNSTTGATLGTATAQSSYDTAGHTTAIAGFTFNSNQLVSGKNIIMATYAGDGNYTSSSASSVTVTYVAAFNLTAAQTQLAVPTNSSASIALTLTPSGTALTSAVQFSCPTTLPAFLSCSFSPAVLPVGTKTTTTTLTLYAAPMAQASVTAPPVPGSAIAGIALAGLFFGLSFGLRKLSRGLVFLVAFTICLGLLSLSGCAGKGSPATSSVALTASAPTVAYGQSETFTASISNAPTATGQISFVDGGKQLGTQSLSGGTTTLTTTRLAVGVHSVTAVYSGDSNFATATSTAASAAVTYSLTVPVLATDNNGNAVTLNIPVVIQ
;
A
#
# COMPACT_ATOMS: atom_id res chain seq x y z
N MET A 1 47.70 -52.46 12.29
CA MET A 1 46.46 -52.21 11.52
C MET A 1 45.28 -51.93 12.45
N ALA A 2 45.41 -50.97 13.40
CA ALA A 2 44.40 -50.69 14.43
C ALA A 2 44.33 -49.19 14.85
N LEU A 3 44.98 -48.30 14.09
CA LEU A 3 45.06 -46.86 14.37
C LEU A 3 44.39 -45.98 13.29
N LEU A 4 43.83 -46.58 12.24
CA LEU A 4 43.15 -45.87 11.14
C LEU A 4 41.61 -45.88 11.24
N SER A 5 41.00 -46.76 12.04
CA SER A 5 39.53 -46.81 12.20
C SER A 5 38.98 -45.70 13.09
N GLY A 6 39.76 -45.23 14.08
CA GLY A 6 39.32 -44.20 15.04
C GLY A 6 39.12 -42.81 14.42
N PHE A 7 39.86 -42.46 13.37
CA PHE A 7 39.76 -41.16 12.70
C PHE A 7 38.56 -41.09 11.73
N TYR A 8 38.31 -42.16 10.97
CA TYR A 8 37.19 -42.20 10.02
C TYR A 8 35.83 -42.12 10.73
N THR A 9 35.65 -42.84 11.84
CA THR A 9 34.35 -42.87 12.55
C THR A 9 33.95 -41.49 13.11
N ARG A 10 34.94 -40.69 13.58
CA ARG A 10 34.69 -39.33 14.07
C ARG A 10 34.45 -38.31 12.95
N LEU A 11 35.13 -38.45 11.81
CA LEU A 11 34.86 -37.62 10.62
C LEU A 11 33.47 -37.90 10.03
N VAL A 12 33.05 -39.17 9.97
CA VAL A 12 31.71 -39.54 9.48
C VAL A 12 30.61 -39.07 10.45
N GLN A 13 30.79 -39.18 11.77
CA GLN A 13 29.80 -38.65 12.72
C GLN A 13 29.73 -37.11 12.72
N ALA A 14 30.87 -36.41 12.54
CA ALA A 14 30.85 -34.96 12.36
C ALA A 14 30.15 -34.55 11.06
N ALA A 15 30.40 -35.25 9.95
CA ALA A 15 29.73 -35.01 8.68
C ALA A 15 28.21 -35.31 8.72
N LEU A 16 27.79 -36.35 9.46
CA LEU A 16 26.36 -36.70 9.58
C LEU A 16 25.58 -35.73 10.48
N LEU A 17 26.22 -35.18 11.51
CA LEU A 17 25.65 -34.14 12.36
C LEU A 17 25.63 -32.75 11.67
N LEU A 18 26.62 -32.42 10.82
CA LEU A 18 26.56 -31.20 10.02
C LEU A 18 25.57 -31.29 8.84
N THR A 19 25.35 -32.46 8.25
CA THR A 19 24.36 -32.64 7.16
C THR A 19 22.92 -32.63 7.66
N THR A 20 22.64 -33.19 8.84
CA THR A 20 21.31 -33.07 9.46
C THR A 20 21.01 -31.66 9.98
N ALA A 21 22.03 -30.89 10.40
CA ALA A 21 21.89 -29.48 10.77
C ALA A 21 21.71 -28.53 9.56
N THR A 22 22.23 -28.88 8.37
CA THR A 22 22.09 -28.04 7.16
C THR A 22 20.80 -28.31 6.38
N LEU A 23 20.32 -29.56 6.37
CA LEU A 23 18.99 -29.88 5.83
C LEU A 23 17.84 -29.27 6.65
N GLY A 24 18.04 -29.02 7.95
CA GLY A 24 17.07 -28.33 8.82
C GLY A 24 16.98 -26.81 8.63
N VAL A 25 17.93 -26.18 7.92
CA VAL A 25 17.95 -24.71 7.69
C VAL A 25 17.48 -24.36 6.26
N ALA A 26 17.67 -25.25 5.28
CA ALA A 26 17.26 -25.03 3.90
C ALA A 26 15.73 -25.05 3.66
N GLN A 27 14.92 -25.52 4.62
CA GLN A 27 13.45 -25.51 4.50
C GLN A 27 12.76 -24.25 5.08
N SER A 28 13.49 -23.36 5.79
CA SER A 28 12.86 -22.25 6.51
C SER A 28 12.77 -20.92 5.74
N GLN A 29 13.15 -20.89 4.45
CA GLN A 29 13.10 -19.67 3.61
C GLN A 29 11.94 -19.62 2.60
N ARG A 30 11.11 -20.68 2.49
CA ARG A 30 10.05 -20.75 1.46
C ARG A 30 8.74 -20.04 1.82
N THR A 31 8.56 -19.59 3.06
CA THR A 31 7.39 -18.79 3.47
C THR A 31 7.75 -17.32 3.45
N ALA A 32 7.46 -16.64 2.33
CA ALA A 32 7.36 -15.18 2.33
C ALA A 32 6.31 -14.76 3.39
N ALA A 33 6.59 -13.69 4.13
CA ALA A 33 5.66 -13.20 5.15
C ALA A 33 4.35 -12.75 4.48
N LYS A 34 3.21 -13.19 5.04
CA LYS A 34 1.88 -12.78 4.55
C LYS A 34 1.75 -11.25 4.61
N PRO A 35 1.15 -10.59 3.59
CA PRO A 35 0.83 -9.17 3.65
C PRO A 35 0.13 -8.79 4.96
N LEU A 36 0.67 -7.78 5.65
CA LEU A 36 0.12 -7.26 6.89
C LEU A 36 -0.93 -6.19 6.58
N PRO A 37 -2.04 -6.11 7.34
CA PRO A 37 -3.02 -5.05 7.18
C PRO A 37 -2.39 -3.65 7.34
N GLN A 38 -2.68 -2.75 6.39
CA GLN A 38 -2.22 -1.36 6.43
C GLN A 38 -3.34 -0.40 6.88
N ILE A 39 -4.61 -0.80 6.82
CA ILE A 39 -5.72 0.02 7.36
C ILE A 39 -5.79 -0.19 8.88
N THR A 40 -5.17 0.74 9.63
CA THR A 40 -5.04 0.69 11.10
C THR A 40 -6.09 1.49 11.86
N HIS A 41 -6.88 2.31 11.16
CA HIS A 41 -7.90 3.20 11.72
C HIS A 41 -9.26 2.98 11.05
N ALA A 42 -10.34 3.39 11.74
CA ALA A 42 -11.68 3.33 11.17
C ALA A 42 -11.83 4.31 9.99
N VAL A 43 -12.63 3.93 9.00
CA VAL A 43 -12.92 4.78 7.83
C VAL A 43 -13.83 5.95 8.26
N ASP A 44 -13.29 7.16 8.24
CA ASP A 44 -14.00 8.41 8.55
C ASP A 44 -14.22 9.22 7.25
N GLU A 45 -15.48 9.44 6.90
CA GLU A 45 -15.90 10.17 5.69
C GLU A 45 -15.62 11.68 5.77
N SER A 46 -15.34 12.21 6.97
CA SER A 46 -14.97 13.62 7.17
C SER A 46 -13.47 13.88 6.92
N GLN A 47 -12.62 12.86 7.02
CA GLN A 47 -11.17 12.96 6.81
C GLN A 47 -10.82 12.35 5.46
N ARG A 48 -10.59 13.20 4.45
CA ARG A 48 -10.37 12.76 3.07
C ARG A 48 -9.07 13.27 2.49
N ALA A 49 -8.38 12.38 1.79
CA ALA A 49 -7.13 12.63 1.09
C ALA A 49 -7.36 12.61 -0.43
N ARG A 50 -6.62 13.45 -1.16
CA ARG A 50 -6.62 13.50 -2.63
C ARG A 50 -5.84 12.32 -3.19
N ILE A 51 -6.41 11.65 -4.18
CA ILE A 51 -5.71 10.70 -5.05
C ILE A 51 -5.45 11.43 -6.37
N SER A 52 -4.21 11.39 -6.84
CA SER A 52 -3.77 12.21 -7.99
C SER A 52 -3.43 11.34 -9.19
N GLY A 53 -3.58 11.89 -10.39
CA GLY A 53 -3.34 11.20 -11.66
C GLY A 53 -4.58 10.53 -12.28
N GLY A 54 -5.79 10.84 -11.80
CA GLY A 54 -7.05 10.27 -12.32
C GLY A 54 -7.64 11.02 -13.53
N LEU A 55 -6.93 12.04 -14.04
CA LEU A 55 -7.32 12.85 -15.19
C LEU A 55 -6.48 12.48 -16.42
N THR A 56 -7.14 12.22 -17.55
CA THR A 56 -6.48 12.16 -18.86
C THR A 56 -6.24 13.58 -19.39
N ALA A 57 -5.10 13.80 -20.05
CA ALA A 57 -4.79 15.08 -20.70
C ALA A 57 -5.68 15.36 -21.94
N GLN A 58 -6.35 14.35 -22.49
CA GLN A 58 -7.15 14.45 -23.72
C GLN A 58 -8.38 15.35 -23.54
N THR A 59 -8.95 15.41 -22.32
CA THR A 59 -10.03 16.35 -21.97
C THR A 59 -9.66 17.81 -22.18
N ALA A 60 -8.38 18.16 -22.04
CA ALA A 60 -7.92 19.53 -22.00
C ALA A 60 -7.66 20.16 -23.40
N THR A 61 -7.91 19.40 -24.47
CA THR A 61 -8.16 19.95 -25.82
C THR A 61 -9.65 19.93 -26.22
N ALA A 62 -10.49 19.25 -25.45
CA ALA A 62 -11.91 19.11 -25.73
C ALA A 62 -12.73 20.20 -25.03
N THR A 63 -13.89 20.52 -25.58
CA THR A 63 -14.83 21.48 -24.98
C THR A 63 -15.75 20.73 -24.00
N ASP A 64 -15.58 20.99 -22.71
CA ASP A 64 -16.48 20.51 -21.65
C ASP A 64 -17.94 20.95 -21.94
N GLN A 65 -18.84 19.97 -21.98
CA GLN A 65 -20.29 20.12 -22.21
C GLN A 65 -21.10 20.03 -20.89
N GLY A 66 -20.45 19.80 -19.76
CA GLY A 66 -21.04 19.67 -18.43
C GLY A 66 -21.16 18.23 -17.93
N ALA A 67 -21.59 18.10 -16.67
CA ALA A 67 -21.74 16.83 -15.98
C ALA A 67 -22.75 15.88 -16.62
N LEU A 68 -22.44 14.60 -16.61
CA LEU A 68 -23.40 13.52 -16.84
C LEU A 68 -24.51 13.52 -15.77
N ALA A 69 -25.66 12.99 -16.12
CA ALA A 69 -26.74 12.78 -15.17
C ALA A 69 -26.31 11.80 -14.06
N ASP A 70 -26.67 12.09 -12.79
CA ASP A 70 -26.29 11.27 -11.62
C ASP A 70 -26.68 9.78 -11.74
N GLY A 71 -27.69 9.45 -12.55
CA GLY A 71 -28.15 8.10 -12.84
C GLY A 71 -27.49 7.40 -14.04
N ALA A 72 -26.53 8.04 -14.72
CA ALA A 72 -25.79 7.42 -15.82
C ALA A 72 -24.96 6.22 -15.29
N PRO A 73 -25.05 5.03 -15.91
CA PRO A 73 -24.32 3.85 -15.46
C PRO A 73 -22.82 4.01 -15.73
N LEU A 74 -22.02 3.58 -14.76
CA LEU A 74 -20.56 3.48 -14.85
C LEU A 74 -20.20 2.04 -14.48
N ASP A 75 -20.13 1.19 -15.49
CA ASP A 75 -19.79 -0.22 -15.34
C ASP A 75 -18.29 -0.45 -15.55
N GLY A 76 -17.72 -1.47 -14.90
CA GLY A 76 -16.35 -1.95 -15.18
C GLY A 76 -15.22 -1.08 -14.62
N ILE A 77 -15.48 -0.22 -13.63
CA ILE A 77 -14.46 0.64 -13.01
C ILE A 77 -13.42 -0.21 -12.29
N ILE A 78 -12.13 -0.04 -12.61
CA ILE A 78 -11.02 -0.77 -11.97
C ILE A 78 -10.40 0.09 -10.86
N LEU A 79 -10.69 -0.21 -9.60
CA LEU A 79 -9.96 0.34 -8.46
C LEU A 79 -8.57 -0.30 -8.38
N MET A 80 -7.51 0.51 -8.44
CA MET A 80 -6.14 0.08 -8.29
C MET A 80 -5.76 0.01 -6.82
N LEU A 81 -5.16 -1.11 -6.41
CA LEU A 81 -4.65 -1.29 -5.06
C LEU A 81 -3.14 -1.06 -5.00
N LYS A 82 -2.65 -0.76 -3.80
CA LYS A 82 -1.26 -0.44 -3.51
C LYS A 82 -0.67 -1.48 -2.56
N ARG A 83 0.48 -2.05 -2.95
CA ARG A 83 1.36 -2.82 -2.06
C ARG A 83 2.41 -1.91 -1.42
N THR A 84 2.95 -2.31 -0.29
CA THR A 84 4.01 -1.54 0.38
C THR A 84 5.31 -1.52 -0.43
N ASP A 85 6.10 -0.47 -0.29
CA ASP A 85 7.41 -0.33 -0.96
C ASP A 85 8.36 -1.50 -0.64
N ALA A 86 8.24 -2.09 0.56
CA ALA A 86 8.95 -3.30 0.94
C ALA A 86 8.52 -4.54 0.15
N GLN A 87 7.21 -4.73 -0.09
CA GLN A 87 6.70 -5.81 -0.95
C GLN A 87 7.17 -5.62 -2.40
N GLU A 88 7.15 -4.39 -2.90
CA GLU A 88 7.66 -4.02 -4.22
C GLU A 88 9.13 -4.44 -4.40
N GLN A 89 10.00 -4.10 -3.46
CA GLN A 89 11.44 -4.43 -3.51
C GLN A 89 11.72 -5.94 -3.41
N VAL A 90 10.82 -6.73 -2.80
CA VAL A 90 10.89 -8.19 -2.77
C VAL A 90 10.38 -8.79 -4.09
N LEU A 91 9.36 -8.20 -4.71
CA LEU A 91 8.88 -8.58 -6.04
C LEU A 91 9.95 -8.34 -7.12
N GLN A 92 10.59 -7.17 -7.12
CA GLN A 92 11.71 -6.87 -8.03
C GLN A 92 12.87 -7.88 -7.88
N ALA A 93 13.22 -8.22 -6.63
CA ALA A 93 14.25 -9.23 -6.36
C ALA A 93 13.84 -10.63 -6.82
N LEU A 94 12.55 -10.99 -6.68
CA LEU A 94 12.04 -12.26 -7.19
C LEU A 94 12.12 -12.31 -8.72
N MET A 95 11.67 -11.28 -9.44
CA MET A 95 11.72 -11.28 -10.91
C MET A 95 13.16 -11.36 -11.43
N ALA A 96 14.10 -10.62 -10.83
CA ALA A 96 15.52 -10.74 -11.17
C ALA A 96 16.07 -12.14 -10.87
N ALA A 97 15.66 -12.76 -9.76
CA ALA A 97 16.02 -14.13 -9.40
C ALA A 97 15.38 -15.17 -10.33
N GLN A 98 14.17 -14.95 -10.81
CA GLN A 98 13.47 -15.80 -11.78
C GLN A 98 14.15 -15.78 -13.15
N GLN A 99 14.81 -14.67 -13.51
CA GLN A 99 15.59 -14.51 -14.75
C GLN A 99 17.05 -14.98 -14.64
N THR A 100 17.53 -15.41 -13.46
CA THR A 100 18.95 -15.75 -13.23
C THR A 100 19.16 -17.27 -13.18
N PRO A 101 19.84 -17.91 -14.15
CA PRO A 101 19.98 -19.38 -14.23
C PRO A 101 20.62 -20.07 -13.01
N ALA A 102 21.46 -19.36 -12.27
CA ALA A 102 22.10 -19.86 -11.04
C ALA A 102 21.21 -19.73 -9.78
N SER A 103 20.04 -19.11 -9.91
CA SER A 103 19.08 -18.89 -8.82
C SER A 103 18.25 -20.14 -8.54
N PRO A 104 17.94 -20.45 -7.26
CA PRO A 104 16.95 -21.48 -6.93
C PRO A 104 15.51 -21.08 -7.29
N GLU A 105 15.27 -19.83 -7.70
CA GLU A 105 13.97 -19.33 -8.19
C GLU A 105 13.93 -19.26 -9.73
N TYR A 106 14.97 -19.70 -10.45
CA TYR A 106 15.04 -19.61 -11.92
C TYR A 106 13.83 -20.29 -12.59
N HIS A 107 13.06 -19.52 -13.36
CA HIS A 107 11.79 -19.92 -13.97
C HIS A 107 10.77 -20.56 -12.99
N HIS A 108 10.89 -20.31 -11.69
CA HIS A 108 9.84 -20.62 -10.71
C HIS A 108 8.77 -19.52 -10.75
N TRP A 109 7.99 -19.54 -11.82
CA TRP A 109 6.88 -18.63 -12.08
C TRP A 109 5.77 -18.78 -11.04
N LEU A 110 5.13 -17.67 -10.68
CA LEU A 110 4.01 -17.68 -9.75
C LEU A 110 2.68 -17.92 -10.47
N THR A 111 1.73 -18.54 -9.78
CA THR A 111 0.32 -18.39 -10.13
C THR A 111 -0.23 -17.03 -9.66
N PRO A 112 -1.35 -16.53 -10.24
CA PRO A 112 -2.00 -15.30 -9.77
C PRO A 112 -2.34 -15.32 -8.26
N ASP A 113 -2.75 -16.47 -7.73
CA ASP A 113 -3.08 -16.62 -6.30
C ASP A 113 -1.83 -16.59 -5.41
N GLU A 114 -0.70 -17.17 -5.85
CA GLU A 114 0.59 -17.08 -5.15
C GLU A 114 1.17 -15.67 -5.20
N PHE A 115 1.00 -14.97 -6.32
CA PHE A 115 1.33 -13.56 -6.43
C PHE A 115 0.51 -12.74 -5.42
N GLY A 116 -0.82 -12.91 -5.41
CA GLY A 116 -1.69 -12.20 -4.47
C GLY A 116 -1.41 -12.53 -3.01
N ALA A 117 -1.11 -13.79 -2.68
CA ALA A 117 -0.76 -14.21 -1.33
C ALA A 117 0.57 -13.63 -0.81
N ARG A 118 1.48 -13.21 -1.70
CA ARG A 118 2.83 -12.69 -1.37
C ARG A 118 2.94 -11.17 -1.51
N PHE A 119 2.39 -10.61 -2.58
CA PHE A 119 2.64 -9.24 -3.05
C PHE A 119 1.37 -8.39 -3.18
N GLY A 120 0.20 -9.02 -3.11
CA GLY A 120 -1.09 -8.33 -3.10
C GLY A 120 -1.44 -7.70 -1.74
N VAL A 121 -2.61 -7.08 -1.68
CA VAL A 121 -3.16 -6.48 -0.46
C VAL A 121 -3.70 -7.54 0.52
N ALA A 122 -3.64 -7.25 1.83
CA ALA A 122 -4.08 -8.15 2.88
C ALA A 122 -5.60 -8.38 2.86
N ASP A 123 -6.06 -9.59 3.23
CA ASP A 123 -7.49 -9.97 3.17
C ASP A 123 -8.41 -9.00 3.96
N GLN A 124 -7.92 -8.50 5.09
CA GLN A 124 -8.64 -7.54 5.94
C GLN A 124 -8.82 -6.18 5.26
N ASP A 125 -7.79 -5.70 4.57
CA ASP A 125 -7.85 -4.42 3.86
C ASP A 125 -8.77 -4.54 2.63
N LEU A 126 -8.65 -5.63 1.85
CA LEU A 126 -9.56 -5.94 0.74
C LEU A 126 -11.04 -5.96 1.18
N ALA A 127 -11.34 -6.63 2.29
CA ALA A 127 -12.69 -6.67 2.86
C ALA A 127 -13.16 -5.27 3.30
N THR A 128 -12.26 -4.44 3.84
CA THR A 128 -12.56 -3.06 4.25
C THR A 128 -12.86 -2.17 3.03
N VAL A 129 -12.03 -2.21 1.99
CA VAL A 129 -12.26 -1.44 0.74
C VAL A 129 -13.53 -1.92 0.03
N SER A 130 -13.75 -3.22 -0.09
CA SER A 130 -14.96 -3.78 -0.72
C SER A 130 -16.24 -3.43 0.05
N SER A 131 -16.19 -3.49 1.39
CA SER A 131 -17.31 -3.07 2.25
C SER A 131 -17.57 -1.56 2.16
N TRP A 132 -16.52 -0.75 2.00
CA TRP A 132 -16.66 0.68 1.80
C TRP A 132 -17.34 0.99 0.46
N LEU A 133 -16.88 0.41 -0.65
CA LEU A 133 -17.53 0.52 -1.97
C LEU A 133 -19.02 0.14 -1.90
N GLY A 134 -19.34 -1.01 -1.27
CA GLY A 134 -20.72 -1.44 -1.05
C GLY A 134 -21.54 -0.46 -0.22
N SER A 135 -20.95 0.18 0.80
CA SER A 135 -21.63 1.22 1.61
C SER A 135 -21.94 2.51 0.83
N LYS A 136 -21.23 2.77 -0.27
CA LYS A 136 -21.50 3.85 -1.23
C LYS A 136 -22.51 3.47 -2.31
N GLY A 137 -23.01 2.23 -2.29
CA GLY A 137 -23.99 1.71 -3.24
C GLY A 137 -23.40 1.14 -4.52
N PHE A 138 -22.07 1.03 -4.63
CA PHE A 138 -21.43 0.32 -5.75
C PHE A 138 -21.63 -1.19 -5.64
N LYS A 139 -21.73 -1.85 -6.79
CA LYS A 139 -21.63 -3.30 -6.91
C LYS A 139 -20.16 -3.65 -7.12
N VAL A 140 -19.56 -4.41 -6.20
CA VAL A 140 -18.26 -5.04 -6.45
C VAL A 140 -18.49 -6.23 -7.38
N ASP A 141 -17.88 -6.19 -8.56
CA ASP A 141 -18.04 -7.20 -9.60
C ASP A 141 -17.06 -8.36 -9.40
N SER A 142 -15.80 -8.03 -9.12
CA SER A 142 -14.75 -8.99 -8.81
C SER A 142 -13.61 -8.37 -8.03
N VAL A 143 -12.88 -9.21 -7.28
CA VAL A 143 -11.56 -8.89 -6.74
C VAL A 143 -10.54 -9.71 -7.54
N ALA A 144 -9.50 -9.08 -8.05
CA ALA A 144 -8.46 -9.76 -8.81
C ALA A 144 -7.75 -10.83 -7.96
N ARG A 145 -7.35 -11.94 -8.58
CA ARG A 145 -6.62 -13.04 -7.90
C ARG A 145 -5.26 -12.59 -7.36
N SER A 146 -4.63 -11.67 -8.09
CA SER A 146 -3.45 -10.91 -7.67
C SER A 146 -3.65 -10.00 -6.47
N ARG A 147 -4.90 -9.68 -6.11
CA ARG A 147 -5.28 -8.73 -5.06
C ARG A 147 -4.64 -7.35 -5.25
N MET A 148 -4.39 -6.99 -6.51
CA MET A 148 -3.88 -5.68 -6.94
C MET A 148 -4.96 -4.77 -7.54
N SER A 149 -6.18 -5.29 -7.77
CA SER A 149 -7.32 -4.48 -8.22
C SER A 149 -8.67 -5.03 -7.75
N ILE A 150 -9.68 -4.16 -7.77
CA ILE A 150 -11.10 -4.49 -7.54
C ILE A 150 -11.90 -3.88 -8.68
N SER A 151 -12.65 -4.69 -9.42
CA SER A 151 -13.58 -4.23 -10.45
C SER A 151 -14.95 -3.97 -9.82
N PHE A 152 -15.55 -2.81 -10.09
CA PHE A 152 -16.83 -2.41 -9.51
C PHE A 152 -17.63 -1.52 -10.46
N SER A 153 -18.95 -1.51 -10.27
CA SER A 153 -19.92 -0.80 -11.13
C SER A 153 -20.92 0.01 -10.30
N GLY A 154 -21.45 1.09 -10.86
CA GLY A 154 -22.39 1.99 -10.20
C GLY A 154 -22.91 3.11 -11.10
N THR A 155 -23.07 4.31 -10.57
CA THR A 155 -23.52 5.49 -11.33
C THR A 155 -22.64 6.73 -11.13
N ALA A 156 -22.74 7.70 -12.04
CA ALA A 156 -22.03 8.98 -11.95
C ALA A 156 -22.29 9.73 -10.63
N GLY A 157 -23.51 9.69 -10.11
CA GLY A 157 -23.86 10.29 -8.81
C GLY A 157 -23.22 9.56 -7.62
N GLN A 158 -23.02 8.25 -7.71
CA GLN A 158 -22.28 7.48 -6.71
C GLN A 158 -20.78 7.82 -6.74
N LEU A 159 -20.19 7.94 -7.94
CA LEU A 159 -18.81 8.40 -8.13
C LEU A 159 -18.59 9.79 -7.51
N LYS A 160 -19.49 10.73 -7.81
CA LYS A 160 -19.54 12.08 -7.23
C LYS A 160 -19.62 12.07 -5.70
N SER A 161 -20.49 11.24 -5.13
CA SER A 161 -20.65 11.16 -3.67
C SER A 161 -19.50 10.45 -2.94
N ALA A 162 -18.84 9.47 -3.57
CA ALA A 162 -17.81 8.64 -2.94
C ALA A 162 -16.39 9.18 -3.16
N PHE A 163 -16.12 9.69 -4.36
CA PHE A 163 -14.80 10.13 -4.80
C PHE A 163 -14.67 11.65 -5.00
N SER A 164 -15.78 12.40 -5.00
CA SER A 164 -15.82 13.85 -5.27
C SER A 164 -15.12 14.25 -6.57
N THR A 165 -15.39 13.48 -7.63
CA THR A 165 -15.20 13.86 -9.03
C THR A 165 -16.51 13.63 -9.77
N GLU A 166 -16.79 14.41 -10.80
CA GLU A 166 -17.98 14.25 -11.65
C GLU A 166 -17.54 13.74 -13.02
N MET A 167 -18.26 12.77 -13.58
CA MET A 167 -18.09 12.45 -15.00
C MET A 167 -18.73 13.58 -15.82
N HIS A 168 -17.95 14.21 -16.69
CA HIS A 168 -18.40 15.23 -17.63
C HIS A 168 -18.42 14.68 -19.06
N GLN A 169 -19.23 15.28 -19.91
CA GLN A 169 -19.18 15.08 -21.36
C GLN A 169 -18.23 16.10 -21.99
N TYR A 170 -17.41 15.67 -22.93
CA TYR A 170 -16.43 16.47 -23.66
C TYR A 170 -16.69 16.36 -25.17
N LEU A 171 -16.47 17.46 -25.90
CA LEU A 171 -16.56 17.50 -27.36
C LEU A 171 -15.16 17.80 -27.94
N THR A 172 -14.54 16.82 -28.60
CA THR A 172 -13.23 16.97 -29.24
C THR A 172 -13.31 17.79 -30.53
N THR A 173 -12.15 18.21 -31.06
CA THR A 173 -12.04 19.12 -32.21
C THR A 173 -12.52 18.53 -33.54
N ASP A 174 -12.57 17.19 -33.64
CA ASP A 174 -13.17 16.41 -34.73
C ASP A 174 -14.70 16.32 -34.63
N GLY A 175 -15.30 16.74 -33.51
CA GLY A 175 -16.73 16.66 -33.22
C GLY A 175 -17.17 15.39 -32.49
N THR A 176 -16.25 14.50 -32.12
CA THR A 176 -16.55 13.30 -31.34
C THR A 176 -16.92 13.65 -29.90
N ARG A 177 -17.85 12.88 -29.31
CA ARG A 177 -18.30 13.07 -27.92
C ARG A 177 -17.70 12.00 -27.03
N HIS A 178 -17.01 12.46 -26.00
CA HIS A 178 -16.36 11.65 -24.99
C HIS A 178 -16.91 11.95 -23.60
N HIS A 179 -16.54 11.13 -22.63
CA HIS A 179 -16.81 11.34 -21.21
C HIS A 179 -15.55 11.05 -20.39
N ALA A 180 -15.32 11.85 -19.36
CA ALA A 180 -14.19 11.67 -18.46
C ALA A 180 -14.46 12.31 -17.08
N ALA A 181 -13.66 11.94 -16.07
CA ALA A 181 -13.62 12.63 -14.79
C ALA A 181 -13.20 14.11 -14.96
N ASN A 182 -13.90 15.04 -14.30
CA ASN A 182 -13.66 16.48 -14.39
C ASN A 182 -12.62 17.00 -13.38
N SER A 183 -12.41 16.27 -12.29
CA SER A 183 -11.49 16.64 -11.22
C SER A 183 -10.76 15.43 -10.65
N GLU A 184 -9.66 15.71 -9.98
CA GLU A 184 -8.89 14.69 -9.28
C GLU A 184 -9.68 14.08 -8.12
N LEU A 185 -9.44 12.79 -7.89
CA LEU A 185 -10.20 11.96 -6.97
C LEU A 185 -9.86 12.30 -5.51
N SER A 186 -10.76 11.97 -4.57
CA SER A 186 -10.46 11.97 -3.14
C SER A 186 -11.22 10.87 -2.41
N MET A 187 -10.64 10.30 -1.37
CA MET A 187 -11.29 9.21 -0.60
C MET A 187 -10.97 9.35 0.89
N PRO A 188 -11.67 8.63 1.79
CA PRO A 188 -11.31 8.58 3.20
C PRO A 188 -9.83 8.26 3.41
N GLU A 189 -9.13 9.08 4.21
CA GLU A 189 -7.68 9.03 4.39
C GLU A 189 -7.18 7.63 4.79
N ALA A 190 -7.94 6.94 5.65
CA ALA A 190 -7.68 5.59 6.13
C ALA A 190 -7.53 4.52 5.01
N LEU A 191 -8.04 4.76 3.80
CA LEU A 191 -7.95 3.82 2.66
C LEU A 191 -6.71 4.05 1.78
N THR A 192 -6.07 5.22 1.87
CA THR A 192 -4.90 5.57 1.03
C THR A 192 -3.65 4.71 1.21
N PRO A 193 -3.40 4.00 2.33
CA PRO A 193 -2.28 3.06 2.41
C PRO A 193 -2.38 1.86 1.45
N VAL A 194 -3.58 1.53 0.97
CA VAL A 194 -3.84 0.33 0.13
C VAL A 194 -4.55 0.62 -1.19
N VAL A 195 -4.98 1.85 -1.45
CA VAL A 195 -5.60 2.27 -2.72
C VAL A 195 -4.67 3.24 -3.44
N GLN A 196 -4.32 2.90 -4.68
CA GLN A 196 -3.43 3.71 -5.52
C GLN A 196 -4.22 4.71 -6.37
N GLY A 197 -5.43 4.37 -6.82
CA GLY A 197 -6.21 5.16 -7.77
C GLY A 197 -7.30 4.34 -8.46
N ILE A 198 -7.78 4.84 -9.59
CA ILE A 198 -8.67 4.13 -10.51
C ILE A 198 -7.96 4.10 -11.86
N ALA A 199 -7.93 2.93 -12.53
CA ALA A 199 -7.09 2.73 -13.71
C ALA A 199 -7.47 3.66 -14.87
N SER A 200 -8.77 3.77 -15.17
CA SER A 200 -9.31 4.76 -16.10
C SER A 200 -10.71 5.20 -15.66
N LEU A 201 -11.05 6.44 -15.97
CA LEU A 201 -12.36 7.06 -15.79
C LEU A 201 -12.69 7.87 -17.05
N SER A 202 -12.58 7.25 -18.22
CA SER A 202 -12.94 7.87 -19.49
C SER A 202 -13.43 6.88 -20.55
N ASP A 203 -14.00 7.43 -21.62
CA ASP A 203 -14.31 6.70 -22.86
C ASP A 203 -13.39 7.07 -24.04
N PHE A 204 -12.27 7.74 -23.78
CA PHE A 204 -11.18 7.77 -24.74
C PHE A 204 -10.61 6.35 -24.88
N ARG A 205 -10.47 5.87 -26.11
CA ARG A 205 -10.17 4.47 -26.43
C ARG A 205 -8.78 4.29 -27.00
N LEU A 206 -8.19 3.14 -26.70
CA LEU A 206 -6.91 2.75 -27.27
C LEU A 206 -7.06 2.60 -28.79
N LYS A 207 -6.03 3.04 -29.50
CA LYS A 207 -5.93 2.97 -30.95
C LYS A 207 -5.30 1.63 -31.36
N ALA A 208 -5.79 1.07 -32.46
CA ALA A 208 -5.16 -0.04 -33.16
C ALA A 208 -3.87 0.45 -33.85
N MET A 209 -2.88 -0.43 -33.99
CA MET A 209 -1.54 -0.07 -34.50
C MET A 209 -1.30 -0.65 -35.92
N HIS A 210 -2.33 -0.56 -36.77
CA HIS A 210 -2.27 -0.94 -38.19
C HIS A 210 -2.54 0.23 -39.15
N LYS A 211 -2.08 0.07 -40.39
CA LYS A 211 -2.32 0.98 -41.51
C LYS A 211 -2.68 0.21 -42.78
N THR A 212 -3.93 0.34 -43.21
CA THR A 212 -4.48 -0.37 -44.37
C THR A 212 -4.03 0.27 -45.68
N LEU A 213 -3.26 -0.48 -46.48
CA LEU A 213 -2.90 -0.13 -47.86
C LEU A 213 -4.12 -0.20 -48.80
N GLY A 214 -5.03 -1.13 -48.49
CA GLY A 214 -6.27 -1.37 -49.22
C GLY A 214 -6.17 -2.59 -50.13
N VAL A 215 -6.91 -2.55 -51.23
CA VAL A 215 -7.08 -3.70 -52.12
C VAL A 215 -5.90 -3.88 -53.08
N VAL A 216 -5.32 -5.08 -53.08
CA VAL A 216 -4.33 -5.57 -54.04
C VAL A 216 -4.93 -6.66 -54.93
N SER A 217 -4.44 -6.76 -56.16
CA SER A 217 -4.86 -7.76 -57.15
C SER A 217 -3.74 -8.77 -57.39
N ARG A 218 -4.01 -10.06 -57.14
CA ARG A 218 -3.11 -11.17 -57.44
C ARG A 218 -3.23 -11.57 -58.91
N ASN A 219 -2.11 -11.71 -59.62
CA ASN A 219 -2.14 -12.36 -60.93
C ASN A 219 -2.18 -13.89 -60.79
N ARG A 220 -3.10 -14.56 -61.47
CA ARG A 220 -3.27 -16.03 -61.42
C ARG A 220 -2.08 -16.83 -61.93
N ALA A 221 -1.33 -16.29 -62.89
CA ALA A 221 -0.31 -17.05 -63.63
C ALA A 221 1.07 -16.93 -62.98
N THR A 222 1.36 -15.80 -62.33
CA THR A 222 2.61 -15.57 -61.61
C THR A 222 2.45 -15.55 -60.09
N GLY A 223 1.25 -15.43 -59.55
CA GLY A 223 1.00 -15.18 -58.13
C GLY A 223 1.40 -13.78 -57.65
N ALA A 224 2.04 -12.96 -58.49
CA ALA A 224 2.52 -11.63 -58.11
C ALA A 224 1.35 -10.63 -57.99
N SER A 225 1.39 -9.79 -56.96
CA SER A 225 0.33 -8.82 -56.66
C SER A 225 0.63 -7.41 -57.21
N ARG A 226 -0.43 -6.62 -57.45
CA ARG A 226 -0.38 -5.23 -57.89
C ARG A 226 -1.46 -4.38 -57.23
N LEU A 227 -1.16 -3.10 -56.95
CA LEU A 227 -2.12 -2.15 -56.38
C LEU A 227 -3.33 -1.95 -57.31
N VAL A 228 -4.56 -1.98 -56.77
CA VAL A 228 -5.80 -1.77 -57.54
C VAL A 228 -6.20 -0.29 -57.57
N ALA A 229 -6.69 0.18 -58.71
CA ALA A 229 -7.06 1.59 -58.95
C ALA A 229 -8.22 2.15 -58.10
N GLN A 230 -8.81 1.35 -57.20
CA GLN A 230 -9.88 1.76 -56.29
C GLN A 230 -9.39 2.14 -54.88
N SER A 231 -8.10 1.94 -54.54
CA SER A 231 -7.61 2.12 -53.16
C SER A 231 -7.67 3.56 -52.64
N THR A 232 -7.76 4.58 -53.49
CA THR A 232 -8.04 5.95 -53.05
C THR A 232 -9.40 6.05 -52.36
N ALA A 233 -10.47 5.46 -52.93
CA ALA A 233 -11.82 5.59 -52.38
C ALA A 233 -12.03 4.88 -51.01
N VAL A 234 -11.17 3.91 -50.65
CA VAL A 234 -11.22 3.23 -49.35
C VAL A 234 -10.36 3.97 -48.31
N ARG A 235 -9.19 4.50 -48.69
CA ARG A 235 -8.42 5.42 -47.81
C ARG A 235 -9.21 6.71 -47.53
N ASP A 236 -9.80 7.31 -48.55
CA ASP A 236 -10.39 8.66 -48.48
C ASP A 236 -11.70 8.72 -47.65
N GLN A 237 -12.36 7.59 -47.35
CA GLN A 237 -13.61 7.59 -46.55
C GLN A 237 -13.41 7.46 -45.04
N ALA A 238 -12.25 6.98 -44.56
CA ALA A 238 -11.92 6.96 -43.14
C ALA A 238 -11.29 8.30 -42.67
N GLU A 239 -10.46 8.93 -43.52
CA GLU A 239 -9.64 10.11 -43.13
C GLU A 239 -10.13 11.44 -43.75
N GLY A 240 -11.15 11.42 -44.61
CA GLY A 240 -12.00 12.58 -44.85
C GLY A 240 -11.37 13.79 -45.56
N ASN A 241 -10.45 13.63 -46.53
CA ASN A 241 -10.20 14.71 -47.49
C ASN A 241 -9.67 14.31 -48.89
N GLN A 242 -9.81 15.25 -49.82
CA GLN A 242 -9.80 15.06 -51.27
C GLN A 242 -8.43 14.91 -51.96
N ALA A 243 -8.50 14.20 -53.11
CA ALA A 243 -7.70 14.34 -54.32
C ALA A 243 -6.37 13.57 -54.41
N SER A 244 -6.16 12.98 -55.60
CA SER A 244 -5.04 12.11 -56.00
C SER A 244 -3.67 12.57 -55.50
N VAL A 245 -3.24 12.06 -54.35
CA VAL A 245 -1.93 12.39 -53.78
C VAL A 245 -0.83 11.65 -54.56
N PRO A 246 0.34 12.27 -54.82
CA PRO A 246 1.47 11.55 -55.38
C PRO A 246 1.99 10.54 -54.36
N GLN A 247 1.84 9.26 -54.67
CA GLN A 247 2.47 8.15 -53.96
C GLN A 247 3.67 7.66 -54.79
N LEU A 248 4.72 7.13 -54.14
CA LEU A 248 5.84 6.50 -54.86
C LEU A 248 5.36 5.30 -55.69
N THR A 249 4.35 4.58 -55.20
CA THR A 249 3.69 3.49 -55.90
C THR A 249 2.27 3.89 -56.32
N ASN A 250 1.85 3.53 -57.53
CA ASN A 250 0.57 3.93 -58.12
C ASN A 250 -0.26 2.70 -58.51
N ALA A 251 -1.52 2.89 -58.90
CA ALA A 251 -2.36 1.82 -59.41
C ALA A 251 -1.65 1.04 -60.54
N GLY A 252 -1.58 -0.29 -60.42
CA GLY A 252 -0.84 -1.16 -61.32
C GLY A 252 0.65 -1.33 -61.02
N SER A 253 1.24 -0.57 -60.09
CA SER A 253 2.59 -0.86 -59.56
C SER A 253 2.63 -2.26 -58.90
N PRO A 254 3.79 -2.95 -58.92
CA PRO A 254 3.98 -4.17 -58.13
C PRO A 254 3.68 -3.93 -56.65
N ALA A 255 3.04 -4.90 -56.01
CA ALA A 255 2.85 -4.97 -54.57
C ALA A 255 3.50 -6.27 -54.06
N TYR A 256 4.57 -6.13 -53.29
CA TYR A 256 5.31 -7.22 -52.65
C TYR A 256 4.63 -7.57 -51.33
N VAL A 257 3.56 -8.34 -51.45
CA VAL A 257 2.76 -8.75 -50.30
C VAL A 257 3.46 -9.90 -49.58
N ILE A 258 3.84 -9.68 -48.33
CA ILE A 258 4.54 -10.64 -47.48
C ILE A 258 3.58 -11.77 -47.11
N ALA A 259 3.86 -12.96 -47.62
CA ALA A 259 3.27 -14.21 -47.17
C ALA A 259 4.00 -14.74 -45.90
N PRO A 260 3.38 -15.64 -45.11
CA PRO A 260 4.04 -16.33 -44.00
C PRO A 260 5.39 -16.98 -44.36
N ALA A 261 5.52 -17.52 -45.57
CA ALA A 261 6.77 -18.10 -46.08
C ALA A 261 7.83 -17.03 -46.46
N ASP A 262 7.41 -15.80 -46.74
CA ASP A 262 8.31 -14.67 -46.99
C ASP A 262 8.86 -14.14 -45.68
N PHE A 263 8.02 -13.93 -44.67
CA PHE A 263 8.47 -13.64 -43.30
C PHE A 263 9.46 -14.70 -42.80
N ALA A 264 9.15 -15.99 -43.01
CA ALA A 264 10.02 -17.09 -42.61
C ALA A 264 11.35 -17.17 -43.38
N THR A 265 11.43 -16.54 -44.55
CA THR A 265 12.64 -16.40 -45.36
C THR A 265 13.45 -15.17 -44.94
N MET A 266 12.78 -14.03 -44.74
CA MET A 266 13.37 -12.77 -44.31
C MET A 266 14.02 -12.90 -42.92
N HIS A 267 13.22 -13.31 -41.93
CA HIS A 267 13.64 -13.42 -40.53
C HIS A 267 14.23 -14.80 -40.18
N ASN A 268 14.56 -15.61 -41.18
CA ASN A 268 15.24 -16.91 -41.04
C ASN A 268 14.53 -17.85 -40.02
N VAL A 269 13.23 -18.07 -40.18
CA VAL A 269 12.41 -18.97 -39.33
C VAL A 269 12.43 -20.40 -39.86
N THR A 270 12.53 -20.58 -41.18
CA THR A 270 12.44 -21.89 -41.87
C THR A 270 13.30 -23.01 -41.27
N PRO A 271 14.56 -22.80 -40.79
CA PRO A 271 15.34 -23.85 -40.13
C PRO A 271 14.71 -24.39 -38.84
N LEU A 272 14.00 -23.56 -38.08
CA LEU A 272 13.27 -23.98 -36.86
C LEU A 272 12.07 -24.87 -37.22
N TRP A 273 11.27 -24.44 -38.19
CA TRP A 273 10.12 -25.22 -38.69
C TRP A 273 10.55 -26.60 -39.21
N ASN A 274 11.67 -26.68 -39.93
CA ASN A 274 12.23 -27.95 -40.40
C ASN A 274 12.76 -28.85 -39.26
N ALA A 275 13.11 -28.26 -38.11
CA ALA A 275 13.48 -28.97 -36.89
C ALA A 275 12.27 -29.29 -35.98
N GLY A 276 11.04 -29.02 -36.41
CA GLY A 276 9.82 -29.22 -35.61
C GLY A 276 9.62 -28.18 -34.50
N ILE A 277 10.35 -27.06 -34.53
CA ILE A 277 10.17 -25.91 -33.65
C ILE A 277 9.29 -24.92 -34.39
N ASP A 278 7.99 -24.96 -34.10
CA ASP A 278 6.94 -24.34 -34.90
C ASP A 278 5.71 -23.89 -34.07
N GLY A 279 5.88 -23.77 -32.76
CA GLY A 279 4.82 -23.40 -31.81
C GLY A 279 4.09 -24.59 -31.19
N THR A 280 4.40 -25.83 -31.61
CA THR A 280 3.76 -27.04 -31.06
C THR A 280 3.81 -27.07 -29.52
N GLY A 281 2.63 -27.17 -28.90
CA GLY A 281 2.47 -27.24 -27.44
C GLY A 281 2.51 -25.89 -26.71
N GLN A 282 2.56 -24.77 -27.44
CA GLN A 282 2.48 -23.43 -26.89
C GLN A 282 1.08 -22.83 -27.07
N THR A 283 0.78 -21.80 -26.27
CA THR A 283 -0.43 -20.99 -26.36
C THR A 283 -0.05 -19.51 -26.39
N ILE A 284 -0.72 -18.73 -27.22
CA ILE A 284 -0.58 -17.27 -27.31
C ILE A 284 -1.97 -16.68 -27.02
N ALA A 285 -2.07 -15.75 -26.08
CA ALA A 285 -3.29 -14.98 -25.85
C ALA A 285 -3.20 -13.62 -26.56
N ILE A 286 -4.33 -13.19 -27.12
CA ILE A 286 -4.48 -11.93 -27.85
C ILE A 286 -5.54 -11.10 -27.14
N VAL A 287 -5.27 -9.82 -26.91
CA VAL A 287 -6.26 -8.86 -26.38
C VAL A 287 -7.14 -8.35 -27.52
N ALA A 288 -8.45 -8.37 -27.35
CA ALA A 288 -9.38 -7.93 -28.39
C ALA A 288 -10.66 -7.30 -27.82
N LYS A 289 -11.32 -6.48 -28.65
CA LYS A 289 -12.67 -5.95 -28.41
C LYS A 289 -13.67 -6.23 -29.55
N SER A 290 -13.22 -6.93 -30.58
CA SER A 290 -14.03 -7.58 -31.61
C SER A 290 -13.82 -9.09 -31.53
N ASP A 291 -14.85 -9.86 -31.90
CA ASP A 291 -14.68 -11.25 -32.34
C ASP A 291 -14.13 -11.30 -33.78
N VAL A 292 -13.80 -12.50 -34.28
CA VAL A 292 -13.32 -12.74 -35.66
C VAL A 292 -14.05 -13.90 -36.34
N LEU A 293 -14.14 -13.86 -37.66
CA LEU A 293 -14.64 -14.98 -38.46
C LEU A 293 -13.62 -16.14 -38.55
N ASN A 294 -13.97 -17.31 -38.00
CA ASN A 294 -13.15 -18.53 -38.13
C ASN A 294 -12.87 -18.93 -39.60
N SER A 295 -13.81 -18.64 -40.51
CA SER A 295 -13.67 -18.90 -41.96
C SER A 295 -12.47 -18.19 -42.57
N ASP A 296 -12.11 -17.04 -42.02
CA ASP A 296 -11.18 -16.11 -42.61
C ASP A 296 -9.77 -16.55 -42.24
N VAL A 297 -9.58 -16.84 -40.96
CA VAL A 297 -8.40 -17.54 -40.40
C VAL A 297 -8.15 -18.88 -41.10
N ASP A 298 -9.18 -19.70 -41.36
CA ASP A 298 -9.02 -20.97 -42.09
C ASP A 298 -8.66 -20.74 -43.58
N SER A 299 -9.19 -19.70 -44.21
CA SER A 299 -8.93 -19.35 -45.62
C SER A 299 -7.51 -18.80 -45.81
N PHE A 300 -7.04 -17.92 -44.93
CA PHE A 300 -5.65 -17.47 -44.86
C PHE A 300 -4.69 -18.65 -44.70
N ARG A 301 -4.94 -19.51 -43.70
CA ARG A 301 -4.03 -20.61 -43.37
C ARG A 301 -3.93 -21.64 -44.48
N SER A 302 -5.05 -22.05 -45.06
CA SER A 302 -5.06 -22.98 -46.20
C SER A 302 -4.38 -22.39 -47.43
N SER A 303 -4.54 -21.08 -47.68
CA SER A 303 -3.94 -20.37 -48.80
C SER A 303 -2.41 -20.25 -48.74
N PHE A 304 -1.86 -20.12 -47.53
CA PHE A 304 -0.41 -20.02 -47.30
C PHE A 304 0.25 -21.36 -46.88
N GLY A 305 -0.47 -22.47 -46.96
CA GLY A 305 0.08 -23.81 -46.68
C GLY A 305 0.35 -24.08 -45.20
N LEU A 306 -0.33 -23.35 -44.32
CA LEU A 306 -0.28 -23.54 -42.87
C LEU A 306 -1.23 -24.68 -42.45
N PRO A 307 -0.95 -25.41 -41.35
CA PRO A 307 -1.87 -26.42 -40.82
C PRO A 307 -3.16 -25.76 -40.28
N ALA A 308 -4.21 -26.54 -40.04
CA ALA A 308 -5.46 -26.02 -39.45
C ALA A 308 -5.21 -25.27 -38.12
N THR A 309 -6.01 -24.23 -37.85
CA THR A 309 -5.86 -23.42 -36.63
C THR A 309 -6.32 -24.17 -35.37
N LYS A 310 -5.88 -23.67 -34.22
CA LYS A 310 -6.42 -24.00 -32.89
C LYS A 310 -6.81 -22.68 -32.22
N LEU A 311 -7.88 -22.08 -32.71
CA LEU A 311 -8.42 -20.82 -32.21
C LEU A 311 -9.48 -21.09 -31.15
N ASN A 312 -9.27 -20.58 -29.94
CA ASN A 312 -10.25 -20.53 -28.87
C ASN A 312 -10.75 -19.10 -28.70
N HIS A 313 -12.05 -18.97 -28.48
CA HIS A 313 -12.72 -17.68 -28.22
C HIS A 313 -13.07 -17.57 -26.74
N ILE A 314 -12.56 -16.53 -26.08
CA ILE A 314 -12.71 -16.32 -24.63
C ILE A 314 -13.37 -14.96 -24.39
N TYR A 315 -14.68 -14.98 -24.13
CA TYR A 315 -15.47 -13.77 -23.90
C TYR A 315 -15.43 -13.35 -22.42
N VAL A 316 -14.80 -12.22 -22.12
CA VAL A 316 -14.75 -11.64 -20.77
C VAL A 316 -16.17 -11.24 -20.34
N GLY A 317 -16.58 -11.66 -19.14
CA GLY A 317 -17.96 -11.51 -18.68
C GLY A 317 -18.99 -12.43 -19.36
N GLY A 318 -18.56 -13.28 -20.31
CA GLY A 318 -19.39 -14.27 -20.99
C GLY A 318 -20.30 -13.73 -22.09
N GLN A 319 -20.13 -12.47 -22.51
CA GLN A 319 -20.85 -11.89 -23.65
C GLN A 319 -19.92 -11.72 -24.85
N ASN A 320 -20.31 -12.28 -25.99
CA ASN A 320 -19.66 -12.01 -27.26
C ASN A 320 -20.12 -10.63 -27.78
N PRO A 321 -19.23 -9.64 -27.99
CA PRO A 321 -19.60 -8.36 -28.62
C PRO A 321 -19.99 -8.51 -30.10
N GLY A 322 -19.64 -9.63 -30.73
CA GLY A 322 -19.74 -9.85 -32.16
C GLY A 322 -18.61 -9.18 -32.93
N LEU A 323 -18.84 -9.04 -34.23
CA LEU A 323 -17.96 -8.31 -35.13
C LEU A 323 -18.16 -6.81 -34.94
N ALA A 324 -17.09 -6.10 -34.59
CA ALA A 324 -17.06 -4.66 -34.36
C ALA A 324 -16.13 -3.98 -35.37
N SER A 325 -16.10 -2.64 -35.41
CA SER A 325 -15.22 -1.86 -36.29
C SER A 325 -13.71 -1.96 -35.99
N SER A 326 -13.30 -2.99 -35.25
CA SER A 326 -11.92 -3.36 -34.92
C SER A 326 -11.60 -4.81 -35.28
N GLU A 327 -12.46 -5.46 -36.07
CA GLU A 327 -12.27 -6.83 -36.56
C GLU A 327 -10.92 -7.00 -37.27
N VAL A 328 -10.59 -6.14 -38.24
CA VAL A 328 -9.27 -6.04 -38.92
C VAL A 328 -8.09 -6.35 -37.99
N GLU A 329 -8.07 -5.72 -36.80
CA GLU A 329 -7.00 -5.81 -35.82
C GLU A 329 -6.99 -7.18 -35.10
N ALA A 330 -8.16 -7.67 -34.69
CA ALA A 330 -8.28 -8.98 -34.08
C ALA A 330 -7.97 -10.12 -35.08
N VAL A 331 -8.36 -9.95 -36.34
CA VAL A 331 -8.07 -10.87 -37.46
C VAL A 331 -6.57 -10.93 -37.70
N LEU A 332 -5.92 -9.80 -37.95
CA LEU A 332 -4.48 -9.79 -38.29
C LEU A 332 -3.62 -10.32 -37.13
N ASP A 333 -4.00 -10.05 -35.87
CA ASP A 333 -3.34 -10.60 -34.68
C ASP A 333 -3.43 -12.14 -34.63
N VAL A 334 -4.61 -12.70 -34.90
CA VAL A 334 -4.83 -14.16 -34.92
C VAL A 334 -4.10 -14.82 -36.09
N GLU A 335 -4.13 -14.19 -37.27
CA GLU A 335 -3.47 -14.69 -38.47
C GLU A 335 -1.95 -14.72 -38.31
N TRP A 336 -1.33 -13.62 -37.89
CA TRP A 336 0.13 -13.47 -37.91
C TRP A 336 0.84 -14.12 -36.73
N SER A 337 0.20 -14.21 -35.56
CA SER A 337 0.69 -15.06 -34.46
C SER A 337 0.68 -16.54 -34.86
N GLY A 338 -0.44 -16.97 -35.45
CA GLY A 338 -0.62 -18.28 -36.03
C GLY A 338 0.20 -18.54 -37.31
N ALA A 339 0.78 -17.52 -37.95
CA ALA A 339 1.62 -17.67 -39.13
C ALA A 339 3.05 -18.07 -38.76
N VAL A 340 3.65 -17.40 -37.77
CA VAL A 340 5.02 -17.67 -37.31
C VAL A 340 5.09 -18.92 -36.44
N ALA A 341 4.17 -19.04 -35.47
CA ALA A 341 4.03 -20.19 -34.59
C ALA A 341 2.93 -21.14 -35.09
N LYS A 342 3.11 -21.65 -36.32
CA LYS A 342 2.08 -22.37 -37.09
C LYS A 342 1.33 -23.51 -36.40
N ASN A 343 1.85 -24.12 -35.32
CA ASN A 343 1.18 -25.18 -34.55
C ASN A 343 0.77 -24.81 -33.11
N ALA A 344 0.94 -23.53 -32.71
CA ALA A 344 0.48 -23.00 -31.44
C ALA A 344 -1.06 -22.96 -31.34
N THR A 345 -1.54 -22.88 -30.10
CA THR A 345 -2.94 -22.56 -29.78
C THR A 345 -3.06 -21.05 -29.66
N ILE A 346 -4.11 -20.47 -30.23
CA ILE A 346 -4.40 -19.03 -30.16
C ILE A 346 -5.66 -18.85 -29.31
N ASP A 347 -5.53 -18.12 -28.20
CA ASP A 347 -6.64 -17.78 -27.30
C ASP A 347 -7.00 -16.30 -27.53
N LEU A 348 -8.03 -16.05 -28.33
CA LEU A 348 -8.56 -14.70 -28.55
C LEU A 348 -9.41 -14.29 -27.35
N VAL A 349 -8.94 -13.33 -26.56
CA VAL A 349 -9.61 -12.86 -25.35
C VAL A 349 -10.33 -11.56 -25.65
N VAL A 350 -11.65 -11.65 -25.79
CA VAL A 350 -12.50 -10.57 -26.27
C VAL A 350 -13.27 -9.95 -25.10
N ALA A 351 -13.21 -8.63 -24.94
CA ALA A 351 -14.02 -7.88 -23.98
C ALA A 351 -14.66 -6.65 -24.62
N SER A 352 -15.91 -6.35 -24.28
CA SER A 352 -16.58 -5.11 -24.70
C SER A 352 -16.04 -3.88 -23.96
N ASP A 353 -16.05 -2.73 -24.63
CA ASP A 353 -15.85 -1.43 -23.97
C ASP A 353 -16.92 -1.19 -22.89
N SER A 354 -16.51 -0.62 -21.77
CA SER A 354 -17.37 -0.16 -20.67
C SER A 354 -17.43 1.37 -20.63
N ALA A 355 -18.34 1.96 -19.85
CA ALA A 355 -18.47 3.42 -19.78
C ALA A 355 -17.21 4.17 -19.28
N THR A 356 -16.27 3.48 -18.62
CA THR A 356 -15.07 4.07 -18.02
C THR A 356 -13.76 3.36 -18.37
N THR A 357 -13.79 2.26 -19.11
CA THR A 357 -12.60 1.42 -19.34
C THR A 357 -12.72 0.67 -20.68
N ASP A 358 -11.65 0.70 -21.48
CA ASP A 358 -11.54 0.06 -22.80
C ASP A 358 -11.51 -1.48 -22.69
N GLY A 359 -12.14 -2.18 -23.64
CA GLY A 359 -12.16 -3.65 -23.70
C GLY A 359 -10.78 -4.28 -23.81
N ILE A 360 -9.80 -3.59 -24.39
CA ILE A 360 -8.40 -4.05 -24.45
C ILE A 360 -7.76 -4.10 -23.05
N ILE A 361 -8.10 -3.15 -22.17
CA ILE A 361 -7.62 -3.13 -20.78
C ILE A 361 -8.25 -4.28 -19.99
N LEU A 362 -9.55 -4.54 -20.21
CA LEU A 362 -10.30 -5.62 -19.55
C LEU A 362 -9.84 -7.02 -20.01
N SER A 363 -9.56 -7.21 -21.29
CA SER A 363 -9.01 -8.46 -21.83
C SER A 363 -7.55 -8.68 -21.39
N ALA A 364 -6.70 -7.65 -21.40
CA ALA A 364 -5.35 -7.71 -20.83
C ALA A 364 -5.38 -8.12 -19.35
N GLN A 365 -6.26 -7.51 -18.55
CA GLN A 365 -6.44 -7.89 -17.15
C GLN A 365 -6.85 -9.36 -17.02
N TYR A 366 -7.85 -9.79 -17.81
CA TYR A 366 -8.36 -11.15 -17.78
C TYR A 366 -7.28 -12.19 -18.10
N ILE A 367 -6.44 -11.95 -19.12
CA ILE A 367 -5.33 -12.85 -19.49
C ILE A 367 -4.39 -13.08 -18.31
N VAL A 368 -3.97 -11.99 -17.66
CA VAL A 368 -2.96 -12.03 -16.59
C VAL A 368 -3.55 -12.59 -15.29
N ASP A 369 -4.73 -12.13 -14.85
CA ASP A 369 -5.36 -12.60 -13.60
C ASP A 369 -5.88 -14.05 -13.68
N ASN A 370 -6.20 -14.56 -14.88
CA ASN A 370 -6.58 -15.96 -15.07
C ASN A 370 -5.41 -16.87 -15.50
N ASN A 371 -4.26 -16.29 -15.86
CA ASN A 371 -3.08 -16.99 -16.38
C ASN A 371 -3.42 -17.82 -17.63
N VAL A 372 -4.09 -17.19 -18.60
CA VAL A 372 -4.64 -17.83 -19.81
C VAL A 372 -3.53 -18.44 -20.67
N ALA A 373 -2.49 -17.66 -20.98
CA ALA A 373 -1.37 -18.08 -21.80
C ALA A 373 -0.02 -17.53 -21.28
N PRO A 374 1.10 -18.21 -21.56
CA PRO A 374 2.45 -17.74 -21.23
C PRO A 374 2.97 -16.63 -22.16
N ILE A 375 2.18 -16.19 -23.13
CA ILE A 375 2.50 -15.14 -24.10
C ILE A 375 1.24 -14.29 -24.30
N LEU A 376 1.39 -12.97 -24.27
CA LEU A 376 0.33 -11.98 -24.48
C LEU A 376 0.77 -11.02 -25.61
N SER A 377 -0.03 -10.96 -26.68
CA SER A 377 0.11 -9.97 -27.76
C SER A 377 -0.85 -8.80 -27.55
N MET A 378 -0.35 -7.56 -27.62
CA MET A 378 -1.15 -6.34 -27.53
C MET A 378 -0.75 -5.33 -28.62
N SER A 379 -1.51 -5.35 -29.70
CA SER A 379 -1.34 -4.51 -30.89
C SER A 379 -2.10 -3.17 -30.80
N TRP A 380 -2.13 -2.61 -29.58
CA TRP A 380 -2.96 -1.47 -29.20
C TRP A 380 -2.18 -0.51 -28.28
N GLY A 381 -2.63 0.75 -28.19
CA GLY A 381 -2.06 1.69 -27.23
C GLY A 381 -2.58 3.12 -27.29
N GLU A 382 -1.92 3.96 -26.51
CA GLU A 382 -2.16 5.40 -26.36
C GLU A 382 -0.85 6.04 -25.86
N CYS A 383 -0.61 7.31 -26.17
CA CYS A 383 0.61 7.98 -25.73
C CYS A 383 0.63 8.23 -24.21
N GLU A 384 1.82 8.31 -23.60
CA GLU A 384 1.96 8.51 -22.14
C GLU A 384 1.18 9.72 -21.60
N LEU A 385 1.13 10.80 -22.39
CA LEU A 385 0.37 12.01 -22.06
C LEU A 385 -1.15 11.75 -22.08
N GLY A 386 -1.64 10.93 -23.02
CA GLY A 386 -3.06 10.60 -23.19
C GLY A 386 -3.58 9.72 -22.06
N MET A 387 -2.81 8.69 -21.68
CA MET A 387 -3.11 7.78 -20.57
C MET A 387 -3.17 8.50 -19.21
N GLY A 388 -2.20 9.37 -18.95
CA GLY A 388 -2.01 9.97 -17.63
C GLY A 388 -1.51 8.96 -16.57
N ALA A 389 -1.32 9.46 -15.34
CA ALA A 389 -0.49 8.77 -14.37
C ALA A 389 -1.13 7.53 -13.72
N SER A 390 -2.46 7.47 -13.52
CA SER A 390 -3.10 6.28 -12.95
C SER A 390 -3.06 5.10 -13.92
N GLU A 391 -3.37 5.34 -15.19
CA GLU A 391 -3.36 4.30 -16.21
C GLU A 391 -1.94 3.78 -16.47
N ALA A 392 -0.94 4.67 -16.59
CA ALA A 392 0.47 4.28 -16.68
C ALA A 392 0.91 3.41 -15.47
N GLN A 393 0.51 3.78 -14.25
CA GLN A 393 0.81 2.99 -13.06
C GLN A 393 0.05 1.65 -13.01
N TYR A 394 -1.17 1.59 -13.56
CA TYR A 394 -1.94 0.35 -13.69
C TYR A 394 -1.24 -0.61 -14.65
N VAL A 395 -0.89 -0.16 -15.85
CA VAL A 395 -0.23 -0.99 -16.87
C VAL A 395 1.14 -1.48 -16.38
N ASN A 396 1.94 -0.62 -15.76
CA ASN A 396 3.19 -1.03 -15.12
C ASN A 396 2.96 -2.14 -14.07
N THR A 397 1.90 -2.02 -13.25
CA THR A 397 1.56 -3.03 -12.23
C THR A 397 1.11 -4.35 -12.85
N LEU A 398 0.32 -4.30 -13.93
CA LEU A 398 -0.21 -5.47 -14.62
C LEU A 398 0.89 -6.25 -15.36
N TRP A 399 1.78 -5.57 -16.09
CA TRP A 399 2.90 -6.21 -16.77
C TRP A 399 3.95 -6.74 -15.79
N GLN A 400 4.14 -6.09 -14.64
CA GLN A 400 4.99 -6.61 -13.57
C GLN A 400 4.45 -7.91 -12.96
N GLN A 401 3.13 -8.01 -12.78
CA GLN A 401 2.47 -9.27 -12.40
C GLN A 401 2.69 -10.34 -13.49
N ALA A 402 2.45 -10.00 -14.76
CA ALA A 402 2.66 -10.91 -15.89
C ALA A 402 4.10 -11.46 -15.93
N ALA A 403 5.11 -10.61 -15.77
CA ALA A 403 6.51 -11.00 -15.73
C ALA A 403 6.84 -11.98 -14.58
N ALA A 404 6.28 -11.77 -13.38
CA ALA A 404 6.46 -12.67 -12.24
C ALA A 404 5.71 -14.01 -12.39
N GLN A 405 4.68 -14.04 -13.23
CA GLN A 405 3.92 -15.23 -13.65
C GLN A 405 4.55 -15.97 -14.85
N GLY A 406 5.68 -15.50 -15.39
CA GLY A 406 6.33 -16.12 -16.54
C GLY A 406 5.66 -15.82 -17.89
N VAL A 407 4.74 -14.86 -17.94
CA VAL A 407 4.09 -14.41 -19.17
C VAL A 407 5.00 -13.43 -19.91
N SER A 408 5.26 -13.69 -21.18
CA SER A 408 5.93 -12.75 -22.09
C SER A 408 4.90 -11.79 -22.68
N VAL A 409 4.98 -10.51 -22.32
CA VAL A 409 4.11 -9.45 -22.84
C VAL A 409 4.81 -8.76 -24.02
N ILE A 410 4.12 -8.65 -25.15
CA ILE A 410 4.60 -7.97 -26.37
C ILE A 410 3.59 -6.86 -26.70
N VAL A 411 4.08 -5.62 -26.85
CA VAL A 411 3.23 -4.45 -27.13
C VAL A 411 3.79 -3.66 -28.31
N ALA A 412 2.92 -3.32 -29.26
CA ALA A 412 3.23 -2.43 -30.38
C ALA A 412 3.66 -1.03 -29.89
N THR A 413 4.74 -0.45 -30.41
CA THR A 413 5.17 0.90 -29.99
C THR A 413 4.37 2.03 -30.62
N GLY A 414 3.71 1.77 -31.76
CA GLY A 414 2.83 2.71 -32.44
C GLY A 414 3.18 2.94 -33.91
N ASP A 415 2.21 3.55 -34.60
CA ASP A 415 2.19 3.77 -36.05
C ASP A 415 2.29 5.26 -36.39
N ALA A 416 3.06 6.02 -35.60
CA ALA A 416 3.07 7.48 -35.58
C ALA A 416 4.48 8.09 -35.75
N GLY A 417 5.50 7.25 -36.01
CA GLY A 417 6.89 7.67 -35.91
C GLY A 417 7.17 8.27 -34.53
N SER A 418 7.80 9.43 -34.47
CA SER A 418 8.23 10.06 -33.21
C SER A 418 7.14 10.74 -32.35
N ASP A 419 5.87 10.78 -32.76
CA ASP A 419 4.79 11.47 -32.03
C ASP A 419 3.50 10.61 -31.94
N VAL A 420 3.49 9.64 -31.02
CA VAL A 420 2.34 8.74 -30.78
C VAL A 420 1.05 9.46 -30.38
N CYS A 421 1.14 10.61 -29.70
CA CYS A 421 -0.06 11.38 -29.34
C CYS A 421 -0.83 11.86 -30.59
N ASP A 422 -0.10 12.18 -31.66
CA ASP A 422 -0.63 12.61 -32.95
C ASP A 422 -0.77 11.46 -33.97
N GLN A 423 -0.85 10.21 -33.52
CA GLN A 423 -1.08 9.06 -34.41
C GLN A 423 -2.34 9.24 -35.27
N GLY A 424 -2.15 9.25 -36.59
CA GLY A 424 -3.21 9.48 -37.59
C GLY A 424 -3.46 10.96 -37.92
N SER A 425 -2.85 11.90 -37.20
CA SER A 425 -2.89 13.33 -37.54
C SER A 425 -2.10 13.62 -38.83
N THR A 426 -2.48 14.69 -39.53
CA THR A 426 -1.71 15.24 -40.65
C THR A 426 -0.34 15.76 -40.20
N TYR A 427 -0.22 16.21 -38.94
CA TYR A 427 0.99 16.77 -38.35
C TYR A 427 0.97 16.69 -36.83
N GLY A 428 2.15 16.58 -36.23
CA GLY A 428 2.37 16.67 -34.80
C GLY A 428 2.15 18.07 -34.23
N VAL A 429 1.49 18.12 -33.08
CA VAL A 429 1.29 19.29 -32.23
C VAL A 429 1.75 19.05 -30.78
N TYR A 430 1.71 17.80 -30.29
CA TYR A 430 2.07 17.46 -28.91
C TYR A 430 3.57 17.30 -28.70
N GLY A 431 4.36 16.89 -29.71
CA GLY A 431 5.81 16.74 -29.60
C GLY A 431 6.26 15.31 -29.37
N LEU A 432 7.55 15.11 -29.11
CA LEU A 432 8.12 13.77 -29.05
C LEU A 432 7.44 12.91 -27.96
N SER A 433 6.83 11.79 -28.36
CA SER A 433 5.97 10.98 -27.48
C SER A 433 5.96 9.49 -27.85
N VAL A 434 5.72 8.62 -26.87
CA VAL A 434 5.74 7.15 -27.02
C VAL A 434 4.45 6.51 -26.50
N ASN A 435 4.13 5.29 -26.96
CA ASN A 435 3.02 4.48 -26.41
C ASN A 435 3.32 4.08 -24.96
N GLY A 436 2.49 4.54 -24.01
CA GLY A 436 2.68 4.25 -22.59
C GLY A 436 2.34 2.82 -22.20
N PHE A 437 1.59 2.07 -23.02
CA PHE A 437 1.41 0.63 -22.81
C PHE A 437 2.67 -0.17 -23.13
N ALA A 438 3.50 0.34 -24.04
CA ALA A 438 4.77 -0.26 -24.42
C ALA A 438 5.96 0.23 -23.56
N SER A 439 5.80 1.34 -22.83
CA SER A 439 6.92 2.01 -22.16
C SER A 439 7.38 1.38 -20.85
N THR A 440 6.66 0.39 -20.33
CA THR A 440 7.08 -0.33 -19.12
C THR A 440 8.36 -1.17 -19.37
N PRO A 441 9.10 -1.55 -18.31
CA PRO A 441 10.26 -2.44 -18.44
C PRO A 441 9.87 -3.93 -18.36
N TYR A 442 8.58 -4.26 -18.40
CA TYR A 442 8.06 -5.64 -18.23
C TYR A 442 7.48 -6.25 -19.51
N ASN A 443 7.35 -5.47 -20.57
CA ASN A 443 6.97 -5.89 -21.90
C ASN A 443 8.13 -5.71 -22.90
N VAL A 444 8.12 -6.50 -23.97
CA VAL A 444 8.81 -6.16 -25.22
C VAL A 444 8.04 -5.02 -25.87
N ALA A 445 8.71 -3.93 -26.17
CA ALA A 445 8.24 -2.84 -27.02
C ALA A 445 8.65 -3.16 -28.46
N LEU A 446 7.69 -3.41 -29.35
CA LEU A 446 7.99 -3.78 -30.74
C LEU A 446 7.70 -2.63 -31.72
N GLY A 447 8.75 -2.19 -32.40
CA GLY A 447 8.71 -1.15 -33.43
C GLY A 447 8.62 -1.70 -34.86
N GLY A 448 8.70 -0.77 -35.82
CA GLY A 448 8.38 -1.01 -37.22
C GLY A 448 9.49 -0.66 -38.21
N THR A 449 9.75 -1.56 -39.15
CA THR A 449 10.69 -1.41 -40.27
C THR A 449 10.01 -1.48 -41.64
N ASP A 450 10.68 -1.02 -42.69
CA ASP A 450 10.19 -1.04 -44.08
C ASP A 450 11.31 -1.47 -45.07
N LEU A 451 10.93 -1.85 -46.29
CA LEU A 451 11.76 -2.46 -47.32
C LEU A 451 11.94 -1.53 -48.53
N ASN A 452 12.64 -0.40 -48.35
CA ASN A 452 12.85 0.61 -49.41
C ASN A 452 13.53 0.05 -50.70
N VAL A 453 14.25 -1.08 -50.58
CA VAL A 453 14.82 -1.81 -51.72
C VAL A 453 13.76 -2.44 -52.63
N SER A 454 12.54 -2.67 -52.16
CA SER A 454 11.42 -3.18 -52.97
C SER A 454 10.98 -2.16 -54.04
N TYR A 455 11.13 -0.87 -53.76
CA TYR A 455 10.98 0.19 -54.75
C TYR A 455 12.25 0.37 -55.59
N THR A 456 13.40 0.55 -54.93
CA THR A 456 14.63 1.05 -55.58
C THR A 456 15.43 -0.02 -56.32
N ASN A 457 15.39 -1.28 -55.89
CA ASN A 457 16.11 -2.40 -56.50
C ASN A 457 15.51 -3.77 -56.11
N PRO A 458 14.29 -4.13 -56.55
CA PRO A 458 13.59 -5.34 -56.08
C PRO A 458 14.14 -6.67 -56.63
N ALA A 459 14.78 -6.67 -57.79
CA ALA A 459 15.12 -7.89 -58.54
C ALA A 459 16.04 -8.90 -57.79
N PRO A 460 16.98 -8.50 -56.93
CA PRO A 460 17.76 -9.44 -56.10
C PRO A 460 16.92 -10.16 -55.04
N TYR A 461 15.88 -9.50 -54.52
CA TYR A 461 15.16 -9.90 -53.30
C TYR A 461 13.86 -10.66 -53.59
N TRP A 462 13.16 -10.29 -54.66
CA TRP A 462 11.84 -10.82 -54.99
C TRP A 462 11.85 -11.70 -56.25
N ASN A 463 11.11 -12.80 -56.23
CA ASN A 463 10.82 -13.62 -57.40
C ASN A 463 9.75 -12.94 -58.28
N THR A 464 9.85 -13.16 -59.60
CA THR A 464 8.82 -12.70 -60.56
C THR A 464 7.64 -13.67 -60.67
N THR A 465 7.69 -14.78 -59.93
CA THR A 465 6.62 -15.79 -59.84
C THR A 465 6.70 -16.41 -58.45
N ASN A 466 5.58 -16.39 -57.74
CA ASN A 466 5.46 -16.84 -56.36
C ASN A 466 5.32 -18.38 -56.30
N ALA A 467 5.77 -18.99 -55.21
CA ALA A 467 5.66 -20.43 -55.00
C ALA A 467 4.19 -20.87 -54.83
N SER A 468 3.80 -21.94 -55.51
CA SER A 468 2.45 -22.53 -55.38
C SER A 468 2.21 -23.08 -53.97
N GLY A 469 1.11 -22.69 -53.34
CA GLY A 469 0.65 -23.22 -52.04
C GLY A 469 1.28 -22.58 -50.80
N THR A 470 2.34 -21.78 -50.94
CA THR A 470 2.90 -20.95 -49.84
C THR A 470 2.98 -19.47 -50.17
N MET A 471 2.79 -19.13 -51.45
CA MET A 471 2.92 -17.79 -52.04
C MET A 471 4.30 -17.14 -51.90
N GLN A 472 5.31 -17.91 -51.49
CA GLN A 472 6.66 -17.40 -51.25
C GLN A 472 7.20 -16.67 -52.48
N SER A 473 7.54 -15.40 -52.29
CA SER A 473 8.10 -14.48 -53.27
C SER A 473 9.50 -13.99 -52.88
N ALA A 474 9.83 -13.91 -51.59
CA ALA A 474 11.14 -13.53 -51.07
C ALA A 474 12.20 -14.63 -51.30
N LYS A 475 13.40 -14.21 -51.72
CA LYS A 475 14.56 -15.07 -52.01
C LYS A 475 15.52 -15.23 -50.83
N SER A 476 15.55 -14.24 -49.94
CA SER A 476 16.52 -14.10 -48.86
C SER A 476 16.01 -13.10 -47.81
N TYR A 477 16.84 -12.80 -46.81
CA TYR A 477 16.73 -11.53 -46.09
C TYR A 477 16.72 -10.34 -47.08
N ILE A 478 15.98 -9.29 -46.71
CA ILE A 478 15.76 -8.07 -47.50
C ILE A 478 16.14 -6.89 -46.60
N PRO A 479 17.06 -6.01 -46.99
CA PRO A 479 17.48 -4.88 -46.16
C PRO A 479 16.31 -4.01 -45.66
N GLU A 480 16.22 -3.89 -44.34
CA GLU A 480 15.25 -3.08 -43.62
C GLU A 480 15.79 -1.69 -43.24
N VAL A 481 14.89 -0.71 -43.20
CA VAL A 481 15.08 0.65 -42.67
C VAL A 481 13.95 0.94 -41.66
N PRO A 482 14.04 1.97 -40.80
CA PRO A 482 12.89 2.43 -40.01
C PRO A 482 11.69 2.72 -40.91
N TRP A 483 10.51 2.26 -40.53
CA TRP A 483 9.29 2.63 -41.22
C TRP A 483 8.97 4.10 -40.94
N ASN A 484 8.84 4.91 -41.99
CA ASN A 484 8.48 6.31 -41.91
C ASN A 484 7.94 6.77 -43.26
N ASP A 485 6.66 7.09 -43.31
CA ASP A 485 5.99 7.58 -44.51
C ASP A 485 5.89 9.12 -44.55
N GLY A 486 6.32 9.79 -43.49
CA GLY A 486 6.29 11.24 -43.37
C GLY A 486 7.37 11.92 -44.21
N CYS A 487 7.12 13.17 -44.61
CA CYS A 487 8.05 14.02 -45.37
C CYS A 487 9.37 14.32 -44.62
N GLY A 488 9.47 13.96 -43.34
CA GLY A 488 10.72 13.94 -42.56
C GLY A 488 11.72 12.86 -42.98
N ASN A 489 11.28 11.84 -43.73
CA ASN A 489 12.13 10.74 -44.18
C ASN A 489 13.09 11.18 -45.31
N PRO A 490 14.42 11.11 -45.11
CA PRO A 490 15.40 11.49 -46.12
C PRO A 490 15.42 10.55 -47.34
N LEU A 491 14.93 9.32 -47.22
CA LEU A 491 14.84 8.37 -48.34
C LEU A 491 13.73 8.75 -49.32
N ILE A 492 12.60 9.28 -48.84
CA ILE A 492 11.52 9.80 -49.71
C ILE A 492 12.06 10.97 -50.53
N LEU A 493 12.76 11.91 -49.88
CA LEU A 493 13.42 13.03 -50.57
C LEU A 493 14.40 12.53 -51.64
N ALA A 494 15.24 11.55 -51.34
CA ALA A 494 16.20 11.00 -52.29
C ALA A 494 15.53 10.29 -53.49
N ALA A 495 14.43 9.56 -53.26
CA ALA A 495 13.64 8.94 -54.32
C ALA A 495 13.01 9.99 -55.24
N LEU A 496 12.35 11.00 -54.66
CA LEU A 496 11.73 12.09 -55.41
C LEU A 496 12.76 12.95 -56.17
N GLN A 497 13.95 13.16 -55.62
CA GLN A 497 15.06 13.83 -56.32
C GLN A 497 15.53 13.04 -57.55
N ALA A 498 15.56 11.71 -57.49
CA ALA A 498 15.86 10.87 -58.64
C ALA A 498 14.77 10.96 -59.74
N GLU A 499 13.55 11.32 -59.37
CA GLU A 499 12.42 11.61 -60.27
C GLU A 499 12.35 13.09 -60.71
N GLY A 500 13.31 13.93 -60.29
CA GLY A 500 13.47 15.31 -60.73
C GLY A 500 12.91 16.39 -59.80
N VAL A 501 12.60 16.06 -58.54
CA VAL A 501 12.23 17.07 -57.52
C VAL A 501 13.44 17.89 -57.10
N THR A 502 13.23 19.21 -56.93
CA THR A 502 14.30 20.19 -56.65
C THR A 502 14.46 20.57 -55.18
N ASP A 503 13.65 20.01 -54.29
CA ASP A 503 13.77 20.28 -52.85
C ASP A 503 15.13 19.88 -52.30
N ALA A 504 15.74 20.77 -51.52
CA ALA A 504 17.07 20.56 -50.95
C ALA A 504 17.05 19.92 -49.54
N THR A 505 15.88 19.85 -48.88
CA THR A 505 15.73 19.36 -47.50
C THR A 505 14.35 18.73 -47.28
N THR A 506 14.21 17.85 -46.29
CA THR A 506 12.93 17.24 -45.89
C THR A 506 11.92 18.28 -45.41
N ALA A 507 12.37 19.30 -44.67
CA ALA A 507 11.52 20.42 -44.26
C ALA A 507 11.04 21.30 -45.45
N ALA A 508 11.76 21.31 -46.58
CA ALA A 508 11.26 21.92 -47.82
C ALA A 508 10.17 21.04 -48.45
N LEU A 509 10.41 19.72 -48.56
CA LEU A 509 9.43 18.75 -49.05
C LEU A 509 8.09 18.79 -48.29
N CYS A 510 8.12 18.94 -46.97
CA CYS A 510 6.91 19.14 -46.14
C CYS A 510 6.11 20.40 -46.46
N ASN A 511 6.65 21.32 -47.26
CA ASN A 511 6.00 22.56 -47.68
C ASN A 511 5.85 22.66 -49.22
N ASP A 512 6.24 21.63 -50.01
CA ASP A 512 5.98 21.62 -51.45
C ASP A 512 4.49 21.34 -51.70
N SER A 513 3.80 22.35 -52.23
CA SER A 513 2.40 22.32 -52.68
C SER A 513 2.03 21.16 -53.62
N LYS A 514 2.99 20.48 -54.26
CA LYS A 514 2.77 19.30 -55.10
C LYS A 514 2.72 18.00 -54.30
N TYR A 515 3.52 17.88 -53.23
CA TYR A 515 3.73 16.61 -52.50
C TYR A 515 3.21 16.62 -51.06
N TYR A 516 2.94 17.80 -50.49
CA TYR A 516 2.55 17.93 -49.09
C TYR A 516 1.34 17.05 -48.72
N THR A 517 0.28 16.99 -49.53
CA THR A 517 -0.90 16.16 -49.20
C THR A 517 -0.63 14.66 -49.10
N GLY A 518 0.50 14.14 -49.63
CA GLY A 518 0.81 12.71 -49.62
C GLY A 518 1.73 12.25 -48.47
N PHE A 519 2.61 13.13 -48.00
CA PHE A 519 3.65 12.82 -47.01
C PHE A 519 3.52 13.67 -45.73
N HIS A 520 2.52 14.54 -45.65
CA HIS A 520 2.15 15.27 -44.45
C HIS A 520 1.18 14.42 -43.62
N LYS A 521 1.74 13.37 -43.01
CA LYS A 521 1.05 12.43 -42.12
C LYS A 521 2.00 11.97 -41.03
N VAL A 522 1.49 11.82 -39.82
CA VAL A 522 2.21 11.26 -38.66
C VAL A 522 2.04 9.73 -38.73
N GLU A 523 2.89 9.10 -39.55
CA GLU A 523 2.85 7.66 -39.84
C GLU A 523 4.26 7.06 -39.99
N GLY A 524 4.54 6.00 -39.22
CA GLY A 524 5.82 5.31 -39.19
C GLY A 524 6.00 4.47 -37.92
N GLY A 525 7.06 3.67 -37.85
CA GLY A 525 7.38 2.85 -36.67
C GLY A 525 7.77 3.73 -35.49
N SER A 526 6.98 3.67 -34.42
CA SER A 526 7.19 4.54 -33.26
C SER A 526 8.31 4.07 -32.33
N GLY A 527 8.93 5.03 -31.68
CA GLY A 527 10.06 4.86 -30.77
C GLY A 527 10.39 6.20 -30.12
N GLY A 528 11.22 6.21 -29.08
CA GLY A 528 11.53 7.40 -28.29
C GLY A 528 11.75 7.10 -26.81
N ALA A 529 11.96 8.15 -26.02
CA ALA A 529 12.22 8.05 -24.58
C ALA A 529 10.94 8.21 -23.75
N SER A 530 10.68 7.30 -22.82
CA SER A 530 9.56 7.32 -21.86
C SER A 530 9.76 8.42 -20.81
N ASN A 531 9.30 9.63 -21.07
CA ASN A 531 9.56 10.78 -20.20
C ASN A 531 8.31 11.50 -19.68
N CYS A 532 7.10 11.06 -20.04
CA CYS A 532 5.85 11.83 -19.86
C CYS A 532 4.69 11.10 -19.17
N THR A 533 4.92 9.94 -18.53
CA THR A 533 3.93 9.25 -17.67
C THR A 533 3.28 10.13 -16.59
N VAL A 534 3.96 11.19 -16.15
CA VAL A 534 3.40 12.24 -15.29
C VAL A 534 3.66 13.59 -15.93
N SER A 535 2.60 14.40 -16.08
CA SER A 535 2.67 15.72 -16.68
C SER A 535 1.87 16.77 -15.88
N THR A 536 2.22 18.04 -16.08
CA THR A 536 1.36 19.18 -15.75
C THR A 536 0.90 19.84 -17.04
N TYR A 537 -0.41 19.86 -17.26
CA TYR A 537 -1.03 20.30 -18.51
C TYR A 537 -1.58 21.72 -18.41
N VAL A 538 -1.40 22.53 -19.46
CA VAL A 538 -2.04 23.86 -19.61
C VAL A 538 -2.76 24.00 -20.96
N SER A 539 -2.14 23.52 -22.06
CA SER A 539 -2.75 23.37 -23.40
C SER A 539 -1.94 22.37 -24.23
N SER A 540 -2.40 21.97 -25.41
CA SER A 540 -1.71 20.99 -26.28
C SER A 540 -0.27 21.36 -26.61
N SER A 541 -0.01 22.64 -26.87
CA SER A 541 1.34 23.19 -27.10
C SER A 541 2.04 23.69 -25.83
N ASN A 542 1.46 23.49 -24.64
CA ASN A 542 1.98 23.98 -23.36
C ASN A 542 1.68 22.99 -22.23
N PHE A 543 2.51 21.96 -22.12
CA PHE A 543 2.52 21.01 -21.01
C PHE A 543 3.97 20.65 -20.66
N THR A 544 4.19 20.30 -19.40
CA THR A 544 5.50 19.89 -18.88
C THR A 544 5.42 18.44 -18.42
N CYS A 545 6.15 17.55 -19.10
CA CYS A 545 6.44 16.22 -18.60
C CYS A 545 7.36 16.32 -17.38
N THR A 546 6.98 15.72 -16.27
CA THR A 546 7.71 15.78 -14.99
C THR A 546 8.30 14.44 -14.56
N SER A 547 7.82 13.33 -15.12
CA SER A 547 8.34 11.98 -14.84
C SER A 547 7.97 10.98 -15.93
N GLY A 548 8.81 9.96 -16.10
CA GLY A 548 8.68 8.86 -17.05
C GLY A 548 9.09 7.53 -16.42
N VAL A 549 9.04 6.44 -17.19
CA VAL A 549 9.50 5.12 -16.70
C VAL A 549 11.02 5.14 -16.56
N ALA A 550 11.54 4.74 -15.40
CA ALA A 550 12.98 4.69 -15.16
C ALA A 550 13.68 3.63 -16.04
N LYS A 551 14.90 3.93 -16.51
CA LYS A 551 15.70 2.98 -17.33
C LYS A 551 15.94 1.68 -16.56
N PRO A 552 15.51 0.52 -17.08
CA PRO A 552 15.76 -0.75 -16.42
C PRO A 552 17.24 -1.15 -16.53
N SER A 553 17.77 -1.83 -15.51
CA SER A 553 19.20 -2.19 -15.46
C SER A 553 19.68 -3.08 -16.61
N TRP A 554 18.76 -3.81 -17.26
CA TRP A 554 19.06 -4.62 -18.44
C TRP A 554 19.15 -3.80 -19.74
N GLN A 555 18.61 -2.58 -19.81
CA GLN A 555 18.71 -1.69 -20.98
C GLN A 555 20.03 -0.94 -20.94
N THR A 556 21.13 -1.70 -20.95
CA THR A 556 22.50 -1.20 -20.83
C THR A 556 23.46 -2.04 -21.69
N ALA A 557 24.74 -1.68 -21.72
CA ALA A 557 25.83 -2.43 -22.36
C ALA A 557 25.73 -2.66 -23.89
N VAL A 558 24.72 -2.12 -24.58
CA VAL A 558 24.67 -2.05 -26.05
C VAL A 558 25.08 -0.63 -26.49
N PRO A 559 26.01 -0.47 -27.47
CA PRO A 559 26.30 0.83 -28.07
C PRO A 559 25.04 1.51 -28.61
N GLY A 560 24.95 2.82 -28.48
CA GLY A 560 23.81 3.62 -28.97
C GLY A 560 22.70 3.89 -27.94
N ILE A 561 22.59 3.10 -26.87
CA ILE A 561 21.65 3.38 -25.76
C ILE A 561 21.97 4.75 -25.12
N PRO A 562 21.00 5.70 -25.06
CA PRO A 562 21.13 6.96 -24.33
C PRO A 562 21.46 6.84 -22.84
N THR A 563 22.07 7.87 -22.24
CA THR A 563 22.31 7.97 -20.80
C THR A 563 21.44 9.06 -20.15
N ASP A 564 20.13 8.98 -20.37
CA ASP A 564 19.09 9.93 -19.93
C ASP A 564 18.30 9.46 -18.70
N GLY A 565 18.39 8.17 -18.34
CA GLY A 565 17.81 7.61 -17.12
C GLY A 565 16.36 7.13 -17.24
N VAL A 566 15.78 7.17 -18.44
CA VAL A 566 14.39 6.73 -18.73
C VAL A 566 14.32 5.56 -19.70
N ARG A 567 13.24 4.78 -19.73
CA ARG A 567 13.09 3.63 -20.63
C ARG A 567 12.99 4.08 -22.08
N ASP A 568 13.85 3.53 -22.93
CA ASP A 568 13.91 3.82 -24.37
C ASP A 568 13.09 2.79 -25.17
N LEU A 569 12.41 3.21 -26.24
CA LEU A 569 11.62 2.34 -27.13
C LEU A 569 12.06 2.51 -28.60
N PRO A 570 11.85 1.49 -29.46
CA PRO A 570 11.41 0.12 -29.15
C PRO A 570 12.56 -0.74 -28.57
N ASP A 571 12.25 -1.94 -28.07
CA ASP A 571 13.30 -2.93 -27.74
C ASP A 571 13.85 -3.59 -29.01
N VAL A 572 12.97 -3.92 -29.96
CA VAL A 572 13.24 -4.61 -31.23
C VAL A 572 12.22 -4.16 -32.27
N SER A 573 12.46 -4.41 -33.55
CA SER A 573 11.46 -4.13 -34.61
C SER A 573 11.21 -5.33 -35.53
N LEU A 574 10.10 -5.30 -36.25
CA LEU A 574 9.81 -6.19 -37.38
C LEU A 574 9.18 -5.37 -38.50
N PHE A 575 9.12 -5.94 -39.72
CA PHE A 575 8.51 -5.24 -40.84
C PHE A 575 7.08 -4.78 -40.49
N ALA A 576 6.79 -3.53 -40.84
CA ALA A 576 5.55 -2.80 -40.57
C ALA A 576 5.17 -1.86 -41.73
N GLY A 577 5.88 -1.88 -42.86
CA GLY A 577 5.62 -0.98 -43.98
C GLY A 577 4.18 -1.06 -44.51
N SER A 578 3.52 0.09 -44.64
CA SER A 578 2.12 0.24 -45.04
C SER A 578 1.91 0.39 -46.56
N GLY A 579 2.93 0.08 -47.37
CA GLY A 579 2.84 0.07 -48.83
C GLY A 579 3.50 1.21 -49.58
N LEU A 580 4.06 2.22 -48.90
CA LEU A 580 4.78 3.33 -49.54
C LEU A 580 5.86 2.84 -50.50
N TRP A 581 6.72 1.93 -50.04
CA TRP A 581 7.79 1.32 -50.86
C TRP A 581 7.32 0.09 -51.65
N GLY A 582 6.00 -0.14 -51.72
CA GLY A 582 5.37 -1.24 -52.45
C GLY A 582 5.30 -2.56 -51.70
N SER A 583 5.59 -2.60 -50.40
CA SER A 583 5.54 -3.82 -49.57
C SER A 583 4.51 -3.66 -48.44
N ALA A 584 3.80 -4.74 -48.11
CA ALA A 584 2.79 -4.82 -47.04
C ALA A 584 2.52 -6.29 -46.68
N TYR A 585 1.83 -6.59 -45.59
CA TYR A 585 1.36 -7.95 -45.28
C TYR A 585 0.04 -8.28 -45.97
N ALA A 586 -0.25 -9.58 -46.12
CA ALA A 586 -1.59 -10.07 -46.42
C ALA A 586 -2.46 -10.15 -45.16
N ILE A 587 -3.75 -9.87 -45.31
CA ILE A 587 -4.82 -10.19 -44.34
C ILE A 587 -5.90 -10.99 -45.09
N CYS A 588 -6.58 -11.94 -44.44
CA CYS A 588 -7.94 -12.30 -44.85
C CYS A 588 -8.98 -11.69 -43.92
N GLU A 589 -9.79 -10.79 -44.47
CA GLU A 589 -11.00 -10.30 -43.84
C GLU A 589 -12.06 -10.29 -44.94
N SER A 590 -12.94 -11.29 -44.93
CA SER A 590 -13.74 -11.70 -46.09
C SER A 590 -14.93 -10.79 -46.36
N ASP A 591 -15.46 -10.13 -45.34
CA ASP A 591 -16.55 -9.16 -45.44
C ASP A 591 -16.05 -7.78 -45.95
N GLN A 592 -14.79 -7.43 -45.69
CA GLN A 592 -14.11 -6.25 -46.23
C GLN A 592 -13.40 -6.51 -47.58
N SER A 593 -13.10 -7.78 -47.90
CA SER A 593 -12.43 -8.16 -49.15
C SER A 593 -13.39 -8.16 -50.36
N PRO A 594 -13.01 -7.59 -51.53
CA PRO A 594 -13.91 -7.54 -52.69
C PRO A 594 -14.30 -8.88 -53.31
N ASP A 595 -13.58 -9.97 -52.97
CA ASP A 595 -13.91 -11.34 -53.40
C ASP A 595 -14.90 -12.05 -52.45
N GLY A 596 -15.26 -11.44 -51.31
CA GLY A 596 -16.17 -11.98 -50.31
C GLY A 596 -15.70 -13.27 -49.63
N THR A 597 -14.44 -13.68 -49.81
CA THR A 597 -13.98 -15.06 -49.50
C THR A 597 -12.50 -15.21 -49.17
N CYS A 598 -11.65 -14.22 -49.47
CA CYS A 598 -10.19 -14.32 -49.40
C CYS A 598 -9.61 -15.58 -50.08
N ASP A 599 -10.17 -16.05 -51.20
CA ASP A 599 -9.64 -17.27 -51.83
C ASP A 599 -8.36 -16.93 -52.60
N PHE A 600 -7.24 -16.79 -51.89
CA PHE A 600 -5.95 -16.60 -52.52
C PHE A 600 -5.55 -17.82 -53.38
N THR A 601 -6.20 -18.99 -53.25
CA THR A 601 -5.92 -20.16 -54.11
C THR A 601 -6.66 -20.16 -55.44
N ASN A 602 -7.68 -19.30 -55.59
CA ASN A 602 -8.55 -19.23 -56.78
C ASN A 602 -7.73 -19.12 -58.09
N PRO A 603 -8.01 -19.92 -59.13
CA PRO A 603 -7.28 -19.87 -60.41
C PRO A 603 -7.60 -18.64 -61.28
N ALA A 604 -8.44 -17.71 -60.82
CA ALA A 604 -8.63 -16.38 -61.42
C ALA A 604 -7.70 -15.33 -60.77
N ASP A 605 -7.70 -14.12 -61.32
CA ASP A 605 -7.08 -12.97 -60.63
C ASP A 605 -7.99 -12.57 -59.46
N VAL A 606 -7.43 -12.37 -58.26
CA VAL A 606 -8.18 -12.17 -57.00
C VAL A 606 -7.85 -10.82 -56.38
N ALA A 607 -8.85 -10.15 -55.82
CA ALA A 607 -8.71 -8.90 -55.11
C ALA A 607 -8.87 -9.14 -53.59
N TYR A 608 -7.86 -8.79 -52.81
CA TYR A 608 -7.79 -9.04 -51.35
C TYR A 608 -7.12 -7.86 -50.63
N LEU A 609 -7.17 -7.83 -49.29
CA LEU A 609 -6.63 -6.74 -48.48
C LEU A 609 -5.15 -6.90 -48.14
N ALA A 610 -4.45 -5.76 -48.11
CA ALA A 610 -3.09 -5.65 -47.59
C ALA A 610 -2.97 -4.46 -46.63
N ALA A 611 -2.08 -4.58 -45.65
CA ALA A 611 -1.82 -3.54 -44.64
C ALA A 611 -0.41 -3.67 -44.05
N GLY A 612 0.00 -2.62 -43.33
CA GLY A 612 1.18 -2.61 -42.47
C GLY A 612 0.83 -2.14 -41.07
N GLY A 613 1.83 -1.68 -40.33
CA GLY A 613 1.74 -1.26 -38.94
C GLY A 613 2.46 -2.18 -37.96
N THR A 614 2.78 -1.63 -36.79
CA THR A 614 3.44 -2.37 -35.70
C THR A 614 2.56 -3.48 -35.12
N SER A 615 1.25 -3.42 -35.37
CA SER A 615 0.28 -4.50 -35.15
C SER A 615 0.58 -5.80 -35.88
N PHE A 616 1.32 -5.81 -37.00
CA PHE A 616 1.68 -7.08 -37.64
C PHE A 616 2.92 -7.73 -37.02
N GLY A 617 3.89 -6.89 -36.64
CA GLY A 617 5.09 -7.36 -35.96
C GLY A 617 4.76 -7.98 -34.60
N THR A 618 3.85 -7.36 -33.84
CA THR A 618 3.54 -7.71 -32.44
C THR A 618 3.09 -9.18 -32.27
N PRO A 619 2.07 -9.67 -32.99
CA PRO A 619 1.65 -11.07 -32.96
C PRO A 619 2.71 -11.98 -33.62
N ALA A 620 3.43 -11.52 -34.65
CA ALA A 620 4.54 -12.27 -35.23
C ALA A 620 5.67 -12.51 -34.21
N PHE A 621 5.98 -11.54 -33.35
CA PHE A 621 6.94 -11.67 -32.25
C PHE A 621 6.38 -12.52 -31.10
N ALA A 622 5.09 -12.44 -30.79
CA ALA A 622 4.43 -13.41 -29.91
C ALA A 622 4.61 -14.85 -30.44
N GLY A 623 4.51 -15.03 -31.76
CA GLY A 623 4.87 -16.27 -32.45
C GLY A 623 6.34 -16.66 -32.28
N ILE A 624 7.28 -15.72 -32.41
CA ILE A 624 8.72 -15.96 -32.11
C ILE A 624 8.90 -16.43 -30.66
N MET A 625 8.21 -15.83 -29.69
CA MET A 625 8.27 -16.25 -28.29
C MET A 625 7.69 -17.65 -28.05
N ALA A 626 6.72 -18.11 -28.86
CA ALA A 626 6.30 -19.52 -28.84
C ALA A 626 7.42 -20.44 -29.34
N LEU A 627 8.17 -20.05 -30.39
CA LEU A 627 9.34 -20.82 -30.84
C LEU A 627 10.44 -20.88 -29.75
N VAL A 628 10.67 -19.77 -29.03
CA VAL A 628 11.57 -19.72 -27.87
C VAL A 628 11.08 -20.66 -26.76
N ASN A 629 9.84 -20.52 -26.30
CA ASN A 629 9.29 -21.33 -25.20
C ASN A 629 9.32 -22.83 -25.53
N GLN A 630 9.00 -23.21 -26.78
CA GLN A 630 9.10 -24.58 -27.25
C GLN A 630 10.55 -25.08 -27.25
N LYS A 631 11.50 -24.29 -27.76
CA LYS A 631 12.93 -24.64 -27.78
C LYS A 631 13.50 -24.82 -26.37
N GLN A 632 13.14 -23.94 -25.44
CA GLN A 632 13.64 -23.97 -24.06
C GLN A 632 12.87 -24.92 -23.15
N SER A 633 11.73 -25.48 -23.60
CA SER A 633 10.82 -26.31 -22.79
C SER A 633 10.37 -25.62 -21.50
N SER A 634 10.27 -24.29 -21.52
CA SER A 634 9.93 -23.43 -20.39
C SER A 634 9.41 -22.09 -20.90
N PHE A 635 8.46 -21.49 -20.19
CA PHE A 635 8.12 -20.07 -20.37
C PHE A 635 9.29 -19.19 -19.90
N GLN A 636 9.42 -17.98 -20.46
CA GLN A 636 10.55 -17.07 -20.21
C GLN A 636 10.20 -15.81 -19.39
N GLY A 637 8.92 -15.50 -19.16
CA GLY A 637 8.54 -14.20 -18.57
C GLY A 637 8.98 -13.02 -19.44
N ASN A 638 9.52 -11.98 -18.81
CA ASN A 638 10.07 -10.81 -19.49
C ASN A 638 11.26 -11.19 -20.40
N PRO A 639 11.17 -11.05 -21.74
CA PRO A 639 12.24 -11.45 -22.65
C PRO A 639 13.44 -10.49 -22.70
N ASN A 640 13.26 -9.23 -22.31
CA ASN A 640 14.23 -8.15 -22.55
C ASN A 640 15.63 -8.39 -21.96
N PRO A 641 15.80 -8.93 -20.74
CA PRO A 641 17.13 -9.25 -20.21
C PRO A 641 17.96 -10.17 -21.12
N VAL A 642 17.32 -11.12 -21.82
CA VAL A 642 18.00 -12.02 -22.75
C VAL A 642 18.29 -11.33 -24.09
N LEU A 643 17.34 -10.55 -24.61
CA LEU A 643 17.50 -9.78 -25.86
C LEU A 643 18.70 -8.83 -25.76
N TYR A 644 18.79 -8.04 -24.68
CA TYR A 644 19.89 -7.08 -24.49
C TYR A 644 21.24 -7.77 -24.24
N GLN A 645 21.27 -8.95 -23.61
CA GLN A 645 22.50 -9.74 -23.49
C GLN A 645 22.97 -10.33 -24.83
N LEU A 646 22.05 -10.78 -25.69
CA LEU A 646 22.37 -11.22 -27.06
C LEU A 646 22.87 -10.04 -27.90
N ALA A 647 22.24 -8.88 -27.79
CA ALA A 647 22.64 -7.66 -28.47
C ALA A 647 24.03 -7.20 -28.03
N ALA A 648 24.30 -7.15 -26.72
CA ALA A 648 25.61 -6.79 -26.20
C ALA A 648 26.73 -7.71 -26.73
N ARG A 649 26.44 -8.99 -26.98
CA ARG A 649 27.39 -9.92 -27.63
C ARG A 649 27.60 -9.64 -29.12
N GLN A 650 26.56 -9.22 -29.85
CA GLN A 650 26.66 -8.87 -31.26
C GLN A 650 27.37 -7.53 -31.48
N TYR A 651 26.95 -6.49 -30.77
CA TYR A 651 27.34 -5.11 -31.06
C TYR A 651 28.69 -4.71 -30.47
N ASN A 652 29.11 -5.31 -29.34
CA ASN A 652 30.46 -5.10 -28.80
C ASN A 652 31.55 -5.94 -29.50
N ASN A 653 31.18 -6.80 -30.45
CA ASN A 653 32.11 -7.55 -31.28
C ASN A 653 32.27 -6.88 -32.65
N SER A 654 33.44 -6.31 -32.90
CA SER A 654 33.78 -5.54 -34.11
C SER A 654 33.74 -6.33 -35.42
N THR A 655 33.70 -7.66 -35.36
CA THR A 655 33.51 -8.51 -36.55
C THR A 655 32.04 -8.59 -36.92
N THR A 656 31.15 -8.73 -35.93
CA THR A 656 29.71 -8.89 -36.15
C THR A 656 28.99 -7.56 -36.32
N SER A 657 29.36 -6.51 -35.59
CA SER A 657 28.66 -5.21 -35.63
C SER A 657 28.56 -4.61 -37.03
N GLY A 658 29.62 -4.69 -37.85
CA GLY A 658 29.58 -4.23 -39.25
C GLY A 658 28.93 -5.21 -40.22
N SER A 659 29.02 -6.52 -39.97
CA SER A 659 28.46 -7.56 -40.87
C SER A 659 26.95 -7.79 -40.67
N CYS A 660 26.40 -7.34 -39.54
CA CYS A 660 25.01 -7.52 -39.15
C CYS A 660 24.13 -6.30 -39.44
N THR A 661 24.65 -5.26 -40.10
CA THR A 661 23.78 -4.18 -40.61
C THR A 661 22.85 -4.72 -41.69
N ALA A 662 21.67 -4.11 -41.79
CA ALA A 662 20.61 -4.53 -42.71
C ALA A 662 21.08 -4.61 -44.18
N GLU A 663 22.08 -3.84 -44.58
CA GLU A 663 22.63 -3.87 -45.94
C GLU A 663 23.72 -4.92 -46.17
N ASN A 664 24.37 -5.38 -45.09
CA ASN A 664 25.51 -6.29 -45.13
C ASN A 664 25.15 -7.73 -44.71
N ALA A 665 24.01 -7.94 -44.07
CA ALA A 665 23.56 -9.22 -43.55
C ALA A 665 23.32 -10.25 -44.67
N ALA A 666 24.29 -11.16 -44.87
CA ALA A 666 24.22 -12.23 -45.85
C ALA A 666 23.54 -13.51 -45.30
N THR A 667 22.92 -14.32 -46.16
CA THR A 667 22.32 -15.61 -45.75
C THR A 667 23.34 -16.51 -45.05
N GLY A 668 22.95 -17.08 -43.89
CA GLY A 668 23.84 -17.92 -43.08
C GLY A 668 24.81 -17.16 -42.16
N ASN A 669 24.59 -15.86 -41.94
CA ASN A 669 25.31 -15.07 -40.94
C ASN A 669 25.08 -15.57 -39.50
N SER A 670 25.92 -15.10 -38.57
CA SER A 670 25.82 -15.36 -37.12
C SER A 670 25.09 -14.25 -36.35
N CYS A 671 24.32 -13.39 -37.03
CA CYS A 671 23.63 -12.27 -36.41
C CYS A 671 22.40 -12.77 -35.65
N TYR A 672 22.12 -12.19 -34.49
CA TYR A 672 20.83 -12.32 -33.80
C TYR A 672 19.85 -11.25 -34.27
N PHE A 673 20.38 -10.05 -34.54
CA PHE A 673 19.63 -8.89 -35.01
C PHE A 673 20.19 -8.37 -36.34
N TYR A 674 19.33 -7.81 -37.18
CA TYR A 674 19.72 -7.04 -38.36
C TYR A 674 19.60 -5.54 -38.03
N ASP A 675 20.75 -4.89 -37.96
CA ASP A 675 20.95 -3.53 -37.45
C ASP A 675 20.60 -2.50 -38.53
N THR A 676 19.57 -1.68 -38.31
CA THR A 676 19.19 -0.65 -39.31
C THR A 676 20.06 0.58 -39.10
N THR A 677 20.65 1.13 -40.17
CA THR A 677 21.68 2.19 -40.05
C THR A 677 21.40 3.42 -40.89
N LYS A 678 20.18 3.57 -41.40
CA LYS A 678 19.76 4.63 -42.33
C LYS A 678 18.33 5.08 -42.05
N ALA A 679 18.04 6.34 -42.42
CA ALA A 679 16.76 7.01 -42.20
C ALA A 679 16.43 7.22 -40.70
N ASN A 680 15.17 7.54 -40.42
CA ASN A 680 14.67 8.01 -39.13
C ASN A 680 13.17 7.77 -39.00
N ASN A 681 12.62 7.95 -37.81
CA ASN A 681 11.18 7.99 -37.53
C ASN A 681 10.63 9.42 -37.37
N ALA A 682 11.26 10.42 -37.99
CA ALA A 682 10.91 11.84 -37.87
C ALA A 682 9.52 12.17 -38.43
N ALA A 683 8.67 12.82 -37.63
CA ALA A 683 7.31 13.22 -37.99
C ALA A 683 7.21 14.68 -38.49
N PRO A 684 6.26 15.02 -39.38
CA PRO A 684 5.94 16.40 -39.71
C PRO A 684 5.19 17.09 -38.57
N CYS A 685 5.32 18.41 -38.44
CA CYS A 685 4.69 19.17 -37.34
C CYS A 685 4.21 20.57 -37.74
N TYR A 686 3.26 21.11 -36.99
CA TYR A 686 2.78 22.48 -37.21
C TYR A 686 3.67 23.52 -36.52
N LYS A 687 3.94 24.65 -37.18
CA LYS A 687 4.77 25.74 -36.64
C LYS A 687 4.28 26.25 -35.28
N GLY A 688 5.19 26.27 -34.31
CA GLY A 688 4.90 26.73 -32.94
C GLY A 688 4.46 25.62 -31.99
N SER A 689 4.29 24.39 -32.49
CA SER A 689 4.10 23.20 -31.68
C SER A 689 5.36 22.79 -30.91
N LYS A 690 5.20 21.90 -29.93
CA LYS A 690 6.32 21.35 -29.16
C LYS A 690 7.27 20.59 -30.10
N ASP A 691 8.57 20.74 -29.86
CA ASP A 691 9.68 20.08 -30.57
C ASP A 691 9.73 20.31 -32.10
N CYS A 692 8.95 21.25 -32.62
CA CYS A 692 8.79 21.47 -34.05
C CYS A 692 9.84 22.44 -34.64
N VAL A 693 10.68 21.95 -35.55
CA VAL A 693 11.74 22.74 -36.21
C VAL A 693 11.32 23.17 -37.62
N THR A 694 11.15 24.47 -37.84
CA THR A 694 10.77 25.06 -39.14
C THR A 694 11.93 25.79 -39.82
N ILE A 695 12.04 25.69 -41.15
CA ILE A 695 12.98 26.51 -41.95
C ILE A 695 12.28 27.77 -42.46
N GLY A 696 12.83 28.95 -42.14
CA GLY A 696 12.39 30.22 -42.73
C GLY A 696 10.93 30.59 -42.43
N ALA A 697 10.17 30.92 -43.48
CA ALA A 697 8.78 31.39 -43.36
C ALA A 697 7.73 30.25 -43.37
N ASN A 698 8.16 29.00 -43.53
CA ASN A 698 7.31 27.81 -43.69
C ASN A 698 6.26 27.66 -42.58
N SER A 699 5.11 27.07 -42.92
CA SER A 699 3.99 26.77 -42.01
C SER A 699 4.16 25.43 -41.29
N TYR A 700 4.86 24.49 -41.93
CA TYR A 700 5.12 23.16 -41.40
C TYR A 700 6.62 22.95 -41.18
N GLY A 701 6.96 22.19 -40.14
CA GLY A 701 8.31 21.83 -39.77
C GLY A 701 8.47 20.32 -39.65
N ILE A 702 9.58 19.93 -39.03
CA ILE A 702 9.91 18.54 -38.66
C ILE A 702 10.10 18.46 -37.14
N GLN A 703 9.43 17.52 -36.49
CA GLN A 703 9.91 16.95 -35.23
C GLN A 703 11.01 15.97 -35.61
N SER A 704 12.25 16.22 -35.18
CA SER A 704 13.42 15.52 -35.74
C SER A 704 13.44 14.01 -35.52
N GLY A 705 12.61 13.50 -34.60
CA GLY A 705 12.60 12.11 -34.17
C GLY A 705 14.01 11.60 -33.87
N TRP A 706 14.28 10.37 -34.24
CA TRP A 706 15.56 9.72 -34.04
C TRP A 706 16.03 9.05 -35.34
N ASN A 707 17.33 9.18 -35.64
CA ASN A 707 17.94 8.51 -36.78
C ASN A 707 18.39 7.11 -36.38
N ALA A 708 18.27 6.17 -37.31
CA ALA A 708 18.83 4.84 -37.13
C ALA A 708 20.36 4.84 -37.22
N GLY A 709 21.02 3.91 -36.53
CA GLY A 709 22.47 3.87 -36.45
C GLY A 709 22.99 2.67 -35.67
N THR A 710 24.27 2.34 -35.87
CA THR A 710 24.87 1.10 -35.38
C THR A 710 24.65 0.83 -33.89
N GLY A 711 23.95 -0.27 -33.59
CA GLY A 711 23.73 -0.74 -32.23
C GLY A 711 22.27 -0.69 -31.82
N TYR A 712 21.99 0.05 -30.75
CA TYR A 712 20.64 0.42 -30.34
C TYR A 712 20.31 1.83 -30.82
N ASP A 713 19.13 2.02 -31.40
CA ASP A 713 18.60 3.35 -31.71
C ASP A 713 17.11 3.49 -31.33
N LEU A 714 16.65 4.73 -31.22
CA LEU A 714 15.28 5.09 -30.83
C LEU A 714 14.27 5.05 -31.99
N ALA A 715 14.65 4.50 -33.14
CA ALA A 715 13.77 4.30 -34.30
C ALA A 715 13.42 2.82 -34.49
N THR A 716 14.37 1.91 -34.24
CA THR A 716 14.23 0.46 -34.47
C THR A 716 14.72 -0.42 -33.32
N GLY A 717 15.23 0.18 -32.23
CA GLY A 717 15.65 -0.53 -31.03
C GLY A 717 16.94 -1.29 -31.28
N LEU A 718 16.95 -2.59 -30.96
CA LEU A 718 18.02 -3.52 -31.30
C LEU A 718 18.01 -3.97 -32.78
N GLY A 719 17.14 -3.41 -33.63
CA GLY A 719 16.95 -3.83 -35.02
C GLY A 719 15.98 -5.00 -35.18
N SER A 720 15.91 -5.54 -36.41
CA SER A 720 15.04 -6.68 -36.74
C SER A 720 15.70 -8.03 -36.48
N LEU A 721 15.00 -9.15 -36.68
CA LEU A 721 15.38 -10.43 -36.06
C LEU A 721 15.84 -11.51 -37.05
N ASN A 722 16.92 -12.20 -36.68
CA ASN A 722 17.30 -13.51 -37.21
C ASN A 722 16.82 -14.60 -36.23
N VAL A 723 15.59 -15.08 -36.44
CA VAL A 723 14.85 -15.88 -35.46
C VAL A 723 15.52 -17.23 -35.18
N SER A 724 16.05 -17.93 -36.19
CA SER A 724 16.79 -19.18 -35.94
C SER A 724 18.02 -18.96 -35.06
N ASN A 725 18.77 -17.89 -35.28
CA ASN A 725 19.96 -17.61 -34.47
C ASN A 725 19.60 -17.20 -33.05
N LEU A 726 18.58 -16.34 -32.90
CA LEU A 726 18.02 -15.91 -31.62
C LEU A 726 17.55 -17.12 -30.78
N VAL A 727 16.64 -17.94 -31.32
CA VAL A 727 16.03 -19.09 -30.63
C VAL A 727 17.08 -20.14 -30.25
N ASN A 728 18.05 -20.42 -31.13
CA ASN A 728 19.10 -21.41 -30.84
C ASN A 728 20.16 -20.92 -29.84
N ASN A 729 20.35 -19.61 -29.68
CA ASN A 729 21.33 -19.04 -28.74
C ASN A 729 20.69 -18.41 -27.48
N TRP A 730 19.37 -18.51 -27.32
CA TRP A 730 18.64 -17.98 -26.17
C TRP A 730 19.22 -18.43 -24.82
N SER A 731 19.60 -19.71 -24.69
CA SER A 731 20.26 -20.24 -23.49
C SER A 731 21.78 -20.05 -23.48
N ALA A 732 22.40 -19.55 -24.56
CA ALA A 732 23.84 -19.35 -24.65
C ALA A 732 24.32 -18.10 -23.89
N VAL A 733 23.42 -17.16 -23.56
CA VAL A 733 23.77 -15.99 -22.72
C VAL A 733 24.07 -16.35 -21.25
N THR A 734 23.74 -17.57 -20.83
CA THR A 734 23.93 -18.05 -19.45
C THR A 734 25.39 -18.30 -19.04
N THR A 735 26.33 -18.37 -19.99
CA THR A 735 27.77 -18.58 -19.70
C THR A 735 28.58 -17.29 -19.92
N GLY A 736 28.87 -16.56 -18.84
CA GLY A 736 29.75 -15.38 -18.90
C GLY A 736 29.75 -14.49 -17.65
N THR A 737 28.73 -14.56 -16.81
CA THR A 737 28.58 -13.69 -15.64
C THR A 737 29.45 -14.13 -14.47
N LEU A 738 30.49 -13.37 -14.15
CA LEU A 738 31.37 -13.62 -13.01
C LEU A 738 30.64 -13.34 -11.68
N ALA A 739 30.78 -14.23 -10.71
CA ALA A 739 30.15 -14.08 -9.40
C ALA A 739 30.71 -12.87 -8.65
N THR A 740 29.82 -12.05 -8.08
CA THR A 740 30.20 -10.85 -7.33
C THR A 740 29.92 -10.95 -5.84
N THR A 741 30.55 -10.09 -5.06
CA THR A 741 30.27 -9.88 -3.64
C THR A 741 30.13 -8.40 -3.38
N SER A 742 28.93 -8.00 -2.93
CA SER A 742 28.63 -6.63 -2.52
C SER A 742 28.93 -6.42 -1.03
N VAL A 743 29.45 -5.24 -0.68
CA VAL A 743 29.65 -4.77 0.68
C VAL A 743 29.07 -3.36 0.77
N VAL A 744 28.27 -3.09 1.80
CA VAL A 744 27.83 -1.74 2.16
C VAL A 744 28.61 -1.29 3.40
N LYS A 745 28.98 -0.01 3.46
CA LYS A 745 29.61 0.60 4.63
C LYS A 745 28.99 1.97 4.88
N LEU A 746 28.53 2.19 6.11
CA LEU A 746 27.95 3.47 6.54
C LEU A 746 29.06 4.38 7.07
N SER A 747 28.89 5.70 6.92
CA SER A 747 29.84 6.67 7.46
C SER A 747 29.80 6.76 8.99
N GLN A 748 28.67 6.42 9.61
CA GLN A 748 28.45 6.39 11.06
C GLN A 748 27.52 5.24 11.46
N ALA A 749 27.70 4.69 12.66
CA ALA A 749 26.83 3.64 13.24
C ALA A 749 25.63 4.21 14.02
N THR A 750 25.69 5.51 14.38
CA THR A 750 24.61 6.22 15.07
C THR A 750 24.49 7.62 14.48
N ILE A 751 23.27 8.09 14.22
CA ILE A 751 22.97 9.47 13.81
C ILE A 751 21.78 10.02 14.62
N GLY A 752 21.55 11.34 14.60
CA GLY A 752 20.32 11.94 15.11
C GLY A 752 19.23 12.00 14.05
N TYR A 753 17.97 11.87 14.45
CA TYR A 753 16.80 12.09 13.59
C TYR A 753 16.89 13.44 12.85
N GLY A 754 16.64 13.43 11.54
CA GLY A 754 16.80 14.59 10.65
C GLY A 754 18.21 14.77 10.05
N SER A 755 19.23 14.05 10.52
CA SER A 755 20.57 14.06 9.89
C SER A 755 20.64 13.06 8.72
N PRO A 756 21.26 13.42 7.58
CA PRO A 756 21.50 12.47 6.49
C PRO A 756 22.56 11.44 6.88
N ILE A 757 22.49 10.25 6.29
CA ILE A 757 23.51 9.20 6.42
C ILE A 757 24.11 8.88 5.05
N SER A 758 25.44 8.97 4.97
CA SER A 758 26.21 8.63 3.78
C SER A 758 26.90 7.28 3.92
N GLY A 759 27.35 6.72 2.80
CA GLY A 759 28.12 5.48 2.81
C GLY A 759 28.72 5.14 1.46
N THR A 760 29.35 3.98 1.40
CA THR A 760 29.96 3.42 0.19
C THR A 760 29.46 2.02 -0.07
N ILE A 761 29.13 1.74 -1.33
CA ILE A 761 28.95 0.41 -1.89
C ILE A 761 30.30 -0.01 -2.49
N THR A 762 30.68 -1.27 -2.30
CA THR A 762 31.82 -1.89 -2.98
C THR A 762 31.39 -3.24 -3.52
N VAL A 763 31.68 -3.51 -4.78
CA VAL A 763 31.33 -4.74 -5.48
C VAL A 763 32.61 -5.33 -6.06
N ALA A 764 32.96 -6.54 -5.61
CA ALA A 764 34.14 -7.26 -6.05
C ALA A 764 33.76 -8.51 -6.85
N SER A 765 34.66 -8.95 -7.73
CA SER A 765 34.59 -10.21 -8.48
C SER A 765 35.91 -10.99 -8.31
N THR A 766 35.91 -12.30 -8.56
CA THR A 766 37.13 -13.11 -8.59
C THR A 766 38.04 -12.82 -9.79
N SER A 767 37.53 -12.11 -10.80
CA SER A 767 38.27 -11.62 -11.97
C SER A 767 37.62 -10.34 -12.50
N GLY A 768 38.42 -9.39 -12.97
CA GLY A 768 37.92 -8.09 -13.44
C GLY A 768 37.29 -7.21 -12.34
N THR A 769 36.81 -6.03 -12.75
CA THR A 769 36.19 -5.04 -11.87
C THR A 769 34.72 -4.84 -12.26
N PRO A 770 33.75 -5.10 -11.36
CA PRO A 770 32.33 -4.87 -11.61
C PRO A 770 31.98 -3.42 -12.00
N THR A 771 31.07 -3.28 -12.97
CA THR A 771 30.58 -2.01 -13.52
C THR A 771 29.05 -1.95 -13.47
N GLY A 772 28.43 -0.85 -13.93
CA GLY A 772 26.98 -0.70 -13.89
C GLY A 772 26.46 -0.33 -12.49
N ASP A 773 25.15 -0.53 -12.28
CA ASP A 773 24.45 0.13 -11.18
C ASP A 773 24.28 -0.72 -9.91
N SER A 774 24.35 -0.01 -8.79
CA SER A 774 24.08 -0.53 -7.47
C SER A 774 23.05 0.35 -6.75
N SER A 775 22.38 -0.19 -5.75
CA SER A 775 21.41 0.52 -4.92
C SER A 775 21.64 0.21 -3.44
N VAL A 776 21.15 1.10 -2.59
CA VAL A 776 21.09 0.89 -1.15
C VAL A 776 19.65 0.68 -0.75
N LEU A 777 19.39 -0.45 -0.11
CA LEU A 777 18.11 -0.79 0.48
C LEU A 777 18.19 -0.59 2.00
N THR A 778 17.29 0.21 2.55
CA THR A 778 16.97 0.24 3.98
C THR A 778 15.61 -0.43 4.23
N ASP A 779 15.24 -0.58 5.49
CA ASP A 779 13.92 -1.03 5.96
C ASP A 779 12.77 -0.06 5.61
N SER A 780 13.06 1.15 5.13
CA SER A 780 12.06 2.19 4.85
C SER A 780 12.24 2.91 3.51
N TYR A 781 13.30 2.61 2.73
CA TYR A 781 13.61 3.31 1.48
C TYR A 781 14.62 2.53 0.63
N ALA A 782 14.47 2.55 -0.69
CA ALA A 782 15.51 2.13 -1.64
C ALA A 782 16.07 3.36 -2.36
N ASN A 783 17.39 3.47 -2.42
CA ASN A 783 18.10 4.64 -2.94
C ASN A 783 19.10 4.23 -4.02
N GLY A 784 19.11 4.95 -5.15
CA GLY A 784 19.90 4.64 -6.34
C GLY A 784 19.15 5.02 -7.62
N PRO A 785 19.68 4.66 -8.80
CA PRO A 785 20.92 3.92 -9.01
C PRO A 785 22.18 4.71 -8.61
N TYR A 786 23.20 3.96 -8.20
CA TYR A 786 24.55 4.42 -7.90
C TYR A 786 25.52 3.63 -8.78
N THR A 787 25.93 4.23 -9.88
CA THR A 787 26.84 3.62 -10.85
C THR A 787 28.22 3.40 -10.24
N LEU A 788 28.76 2.19 -10.41
CA LEU A 788 30.06 1.79 -9.89
C LEU A 788 31.20 2.44 -10.70
N ALA A 789 31.95 3.32 -10.06
CA ALA A 789 33.28 3.73 -10.52
C ALA A 789 34.32 2.77 -9.92
N SER A 790 35.00 2.00 -10.78
CA SER A 790 36.03 1.02 -10.39
C SER A 790 35.57 0.05 -9.29
N GLY A 791 34.35 -0.50 -9.41
CA GLY A 791 33.77 -1.42 -8.42
C GLY A 791 33.30 -0.75 -7.12
N THR A 792 33.21 0.57 -7.07
CA THR A 792 32.73 1.31 -5.88
C THR A 792 31.75 2.41 -6.24
N ALA A 793 30.77 2.68 -5.38
CA ALA A 793 29.91 3.84 -5.50
C ALA A 793 29.68 4.49 -4.13
N SER A 794 29.45 5.81 -4.11
CA SER A 794 29.13 6.55 -2.88
C SER A 794 27.65 6.91 -2.88
N PHE A 795 27.02 6.86 -1.71
CA PHE A 795 25.60 7.19 -1.54
C PHE A 795 25.37 8.16 -0.39
N SER A 796 24.21 8.82 -0.44
CA SER A 796 23.67 9.65 0.63
C SER A 796 22.17 9.41 0.74
N ALA A 797 21.72 8.91 1.90
CA ALA A 797 20.31 8.76 2.22
C ALA A 797 19.80 9.98 3.00
N PRO A 798 18.54 10.39 2.78
CA PRO A 798 17.90 11.46 3.56
C PRO A 798 17.75 11.04 5.03
N GLY A 799 17.36 11.99 5.88
CA GLY A 799 17.14 11.74 7.30
C GLY A 799 16.09 10.65 7.53
N LEU A 800 16.51 9.56 8.16
CA LEU A 800 15.64 8.42 8.51
C LEU A 800 14.80 8.72 9.78
N PRO A 801 13.67 8.01 9.98
CA PRO A 801 12.96 7.96 11.26
C PRO A 801 13.88 7.54 12.43
N ALA A 802 13.46 7.79 13.67
CA ALA A 802 14.20 7.27 14.82
C ALA A 802 13.93 5.77 15.02
N GLY A 803 14.98 4.96 15.04
CA GLY A 803 14.88 3.50 14.97
C GLY A 803 16.24 2.83 14.78
N THR A 804 16.22 1.54 14.46
CA THR A 804 17.42 0.81 14.02
C THR A 804 17.19 0.34 12.59
N HIS A 805 17.89 0.95 11.65
CA HIS A 805 17.66 0.82 10.21
C HIS A 805 18.75 -0.05 9.60
N ALA A 806 18.36 -1.10 8.87
CA ALA A 806 19.29 -2.08 8.32
C ALA A 806 19.59 -1.77 6.84
N PHE A 807 20.82 -1.38 6.53
CA PHE A 807 21.27 -1.08 5.18
C PHE A 807 21.82 -2.33 4.50
N THR A 808 21.40 -2.62 3.27
CA THR A 808 22.02 -3.60 2.37
C THR A 808 22.33 -2.94 1.04
N ALA A 809 23.50 -3.21 0.45
CA ALA A 809 23.76 -2.85 -0.93
C ALA A 809 23.26 -3.98 -1.85
N ARG A 810 22.57 -3.62 -2.93
CA ARG A 810 22.23 -4.52 -4.03
C ARG A 810 22.94 -4.05 -5.29
N TYR A 811 23.80 -4.90 -5.83
CA TYR A 811 24.33 -4.77 -7.18
C TYR A 811 23.40 -5.49 -8.14
N ALA A 812 22.97 -4.80 -9.21
CA ALA A 812 22.02 -5.36 -10.19
C ALA A 812 22.66 -6.38 -11.13
N GLY A 813 23.99 -6.51 -11.10
CA GLY A 813 24.74 -7.18 -12.16
C GLY A 813 24.99 -6.23 -13.33
N ASP A 814 25.75 -6.73 -14.29
CA ASP A 814 25.78 -6.21 -15.66
C ASP A 814 25.93 -7.41 -16.62
N GLY A 815 26.08 -7.17 -17.94
CA GLY A 815 26.24 -8.26 -18.92
C GLY A 815 27.48 -9.16 -18.71
N THR A 816 28.37 -8.84 -17.77
CA THR A 816 29.62 -9.54 -17.44
C THR A 816 29.68 -10.03 -15.98
N TYR A 817 28.88 -9.47 -15.07
CA TYR A 817 28.92 -9.79 -13.64
C TYR A 817 27.53 -10.10 -13.07
N LEU A 818 27.42 -11.15 -12.25
CA LEU A 818 26.16 -11.49 -11.58
C LEU A 818 25.73 -10.39 -10.59
N PRO A 819 24.43 -10.21 -10.35
CA PRO A 819 23.94 -9.45 -9.20
C PRO A 819 24.45 -10.03 -7.88
N SER A 820 24.63 -9.17 -6.88
CA SER A 820 24.91 -9.61 -5.51
C SER A 820 24.27 -8.67 -4.48
N THR A 821 23.99 -9.20 -3.29
CA THR A 821 23.46 -8.42 -2.16
C THR A 821 24.46 -8.50 -1.01
N SER A 822 24.71 -7.39 -0.33
CA SER A 822 25.59 -7.37 0.86
C SER A 822 24.89 -7.95 2.08
N ALA A 823 25.69 -8.35 3.08
CA ALA A 823 25.18 -8.46 4.44
C ALA A 823 24.61 -7.11 4.92
N ALA A 824 23.65 -7.16 5.84
CA ALA A 824 23.04 -5.97 6.42
C ALA A 824 23.98 -5.27 7.42
N VAL A 825 24.03 -3.94 7.37
CA VAL A 825 24.75 -3.07 8.30
C VAL A 825 23.75 -2.09 8.91
N SER A 826 23.57 -2.14 10.22
CA SER A 826 22.59 -1.28 10.90
C SER A 826 23.15 0.09 11.27
N VAL A 827 22.31 1.12 11.17
CA VAL A 827 22.49 2.43 11.82
C VAL A 827 21.39 2.62 12.87
N VAL A 828 21.76 3.16 14.03
CA VAL A 828 20.81 3.57 15.07
C VAL A 828 20.53 5.07 14.91
N VAL A 829 19.27 5.43 14.68
CA VAL A 829 18.84 6.82 14.59
C VAL A 829 18.22 7.21 15.93
N SER A 830 18.88 8.08 16.68
CA SER A 830 18.39 8.56 17.96
C SER A 830 17.29 9.61 17.78
N LYS A 831 16.27 9.57 18.65
CA LYS A 831 15.20 10.58 18.66
C LYS A 831 15.77 11.99 18.85
N ALA A 832 15.24 12.94 18.10
CA ALA A 832 15.61 14.34 18.26
C ALA A 832 15.07 14.91 19.58
N ALA A 833 15.82 15.81 20.20
CA ALA A 833 15.36 16.53 21.38
C ALA A 833 14.23 17.50 20.99
N SER A 834 13.14 17.51 21.77
CA SER A 834 12.11 18.55 21.68
C SER A 834 12.23 19.54 22.84
N THR A 835 11.77 20.77 22.63
CA THR A 835 11.53 21.74 23.71
C THR A 835 10.05 22.05 23.76
N LEU A 836 9.50 22.34 24.94
CA LEU A 836 8.10 22.74 25.09
C LEU A 836 8.04 24.13 25.73
N SER A 837 7.31 25.02 25.10
CA SER A 837 6.98 26.34 25.63
C SER A 837 5.46 26.51 25.68
N MET A 838 4.96 27.40 26.53
CA MET A 838 3.53 27.52 26.82
C MET A 838 3.16 28.98 27.08
N ALA A 839 2.03 29.40 26.51
CA ALA A 839 1.41 30.71 26.72
C ALA A 839 -0.06 30.57 27.12
N LEU A 840 -0.56 31.55 27.87
CA LEU A 840 -1.95 31.64 28.33
C LEU A 840 -2.62 32.85 27.69
N THR A 841 -3.89 32.74 27.31
CA THR A 841 -4.68 33.93 26.93
C THR A 841 -4.99 34.87 28.09
N ARG A 842 -5.00 34.36 29.34
CA ARG A 842 -5.30 35.14 30.57
C ARG A 842 -4.48 34.60 31.76
N THR A 843 -3.91 35.49 32.56
CA THR A 843 -3.18 35.16 33.80
C THR A 843 -3.99 35.46 35.08
N SER A 844 -5.13 36.15 34.94
CA SER A 844 -6.10 36.41 36.01
C SER A 844 -7.51 36.18 35.45
N VAL A 845 -8.35 35.44 36.17
CA VAL A 845 -9.66 35.00 35.70
C VAL A 845 -10.72 34.99 36.80
N THR A 846 -11.97 35.15 36.41
CA THR A 846 -13.17 35.00 37.26
C THR A 846 -13.97 33.75 36.88
N SER A 847 -15.05 33.41 37.60
CA SER A 847 -15.82 32.18 37.30
C SER A 847 -16.45 32.25 35.91
N GLY A 848 -16.52 31.11 35.22
CA GLY A 848 -17.03 31.00 33.86
C GLY A 848 -16.06 31.45 32.75
N ASP A 849 -14.99 32.19 33.06
CA ASP A 849 -13.93 32.53 32.07
C ASP A 849 -13.36 31.24 31.44
N PHE A 850 -13.16 31.26 30.12
CA PHE A 850 -12.38 30.24 29.41
C PHE A 850 -10.93 30.68 29.27
N ILE A 851 -10.00 29.77 29.57
CA ILE A 851 -8.56 29.95 29.40
C ILE A 851 -8.12 29.05 28.26
N THR A 852 -7.47 29.63 27.25
CA THR A 852 -6.76 28.85 26.23
C THR A 852 -5.28 28.81 26.57
N VAL A 853 -4.75 27.60 26.60
CA VAL A 853 -3.33 27.31 26.72
C VAL A 853 -2.82 26.95 25.34
N SER A 854 -1.89 27.72 24.82
CA SER A 854 -1.18 27.41 23.57
C SER A 854 0.21 26.91 23.93
N SER A 855 0.52 25.66 23.62
CA SER A 855 1.88 25.12 23.75
C SER A 855 2.55 25.03 22.39
N THR A 856 3.79 25.47 22.31
CA THR A 856 4.63 25.34 21.11
C THR A 856 5.75 24.37 21.40
N ILE A 857 5.79 23.27 20.65
CA ILE A 857 6.82 22.24 20.67
C ILE A 857 7.91 22.65 19.66
N GLY A 858 9.05 23.10 20.18
CA GLY A 858 10.21 23.46 19.38
C GLY A 858 11.08 22.25 19.05
N THR A 859 11.76 22.30 17.92
CA THR A 859 12.73 21.30 17.46
C THR A 859 13.86 21.98 16.69
N ALA A 860 15.04 21.36 16.63
CA ALA A 860 16.14 21.77 15.76
C ALA A 860 16.08 21.11 14.36
N VAL A 861 15.20 20.13 14.18
CA VAL A 861 14.95 19.46 12.89
C VAL A 861 14.01 20.32 12.05
N THR A 862 14.44 20.71 10.85
CA THR A 862 13.72 21.69 10.01
C THR A 862 12.77 21.04 8.99
N SER A 863 12.92 19.74 8.74
CA SER A 863 12.18 18.98 7.72
C SER A 863 10.91 18.28 8.22
N SER A 864 10.62 18.29 9.52
CA SER A 864 9.44 17.64 10.10
C SER A 864 9.04 18.27 11.43
N SER A 865 7.75 18.18 11.75
CA SER A 865 7.17 18.67 13.01
C SER A 865 6.91 17.53 14.00
N PRO A 866 7.01 17.77 15.32
CA PRO A 866 6.58 16.81 16.34
C PRO A 866 5.07 16.53 16.30
N THR A 867 4.68 15.29 16.60
CA THR A 867 3.29 14.80 16.56
C THR A 867 2.86 14.25 17.93
N GLY A 868 1.64 13.74 18.08
CA GLY A 868 1.21 13.10 19.33
C GLY A 868 0.68 14.06 20.40
N LEU A 869 0.71 13.65 21.67
CA LEU A 869 -0.15 14.22 22.72
C LEU A 869 0.60 15.17 23.69
N VAL A 870 0.01 16.34 23.92
CA VAL A 870 0.37 17.26 25.02
C VAL A 870 -0.68 17.17 26.12
N THR A 871 -0.25 16.92 27.35
CA THR A 871 -1.11 16.83 28.54
C THR A 871 -0.98 18.08 29.40
N PHE A 872 -2.11 18.65 29.80
CA PHE A 872 -2.19 19.86 30.62
C PHE A 872 -2.62 19.50 32.04
N THR A 873 -1.86 19.94 33.04
CA THR A 873 -2.11 19.64 34.46
C THR A 873 -2.08 20.90 35.32
N ASN A 874 -2.93 20.93 36.35
CA ASN A 874 -2.85 21.89 37.43
C ASN A 874 -2.04 21.26 38.57
N SER A 875 -0.75 21.58 38.67
CA SER A 875 0.14 20.99 39.68
C SER A 875 -0.12 21.49 41.10
N THR A 876 -0.94 22.54 41.28
CA THR A 876 -1.45 22.95 42.60
C THR A 876 -2.44 21.96 43.18
N THR A 877 -3.19 21.23 42.34
CA THR A 877 -4.21 20.25 42.75
C THR A 877 -3.88 18.81 42.36
N GLY A 878 -2.93 18.60 41.44
CA GLY A 878 -2.64 17.31 40.82
C GLY A 878 -3.64 16.91 39.72
N ALA A 879 -4.61 17.75 39.38
CA ALA A 879 -5.65 17.43 38.41
C ALA A 879 -5.17 17.62 36.96
N THR A 880 -5.49 16.66 36.09
CA THR A 880 -5.39 16.84 34.64
C THR A 880 -6.53 17.74 34.17
N LEU A 881 -6.19 18.85 33.49
CA LEU A 881 -7.17 19.77 32.90
C LEU A 881 -7.69 19.24 31.56
N GLY A 882 -6.84 18.58 30.79
CA GLY A 882 -7.15 17.90 29.54
C GLY A 882 -5.90 17.64 28.70
N THR A 883 -6.12 17.31 27.43
CA THR A 883 -5.06 16.94 26.47
C THR A 883 -5.36 17.53 25.10
N ALA A 884 -4.33 17.85 24.32
CA ALA A 884 -4.47 18.25 22.92
C ALA A 884 -3.41 17.56 22.04
N THR A 885 -3.79 17.25 20.81
CA THR A 885 -2.87 16.71 19.81
C THR A 885 -2.02 17.84 19.23
N ALA A 886 -0.73 17.59 19.06
CA ALA A 886 0.17 18.48 18.35
C ALA A 886 -0.24 18.61 16.88
N GLN A 887 -0.25 19.83 16.35
CA GLN A 887 -0.55 20.16 14.96
C GLN A 887 0.63 20.91 14.35
N SER A 888 1.00 20.56 13.12
CA SER A 888 2.12 21.18 12.40
C SER A 888 1.91 22.68 12.22
N SER A 889 2.97 23.46 12.41
CA SER A 889 3.02 24.91 12.21
C SER A 889 4.40 25.30 11.68
N TYR A 890 4.55 26.54 11.25
CA TYR A 890 5.84 27.12 10.86
C TYR A 890 6.21 28.27 11.79
N ASP A 891 7.51 28.46 12.05
CA ASP A 891 8.02 29.65 12.72
C ASP A 891 8.22 30.81 11.72
N THR A 892 8.58 32.01 12.21
CA THR A 892 8.83 33.19 11.35
C THR A 892 10.07 33.08 10.47
N ALA A 893 10.88 32.03 10.60
CA ALA A 893 12.01 31.70 9.72
C ALA A 893 11.69 30.54 8.76
N GLY A 894 10.48 29.97 8.80
CA GLY A 894 10.02 28.87 7.95
C GLY A 894 10.33 27.47 8.47
N HIS A 895 10.86 27.32 9.69
CA HIS A 895 11.12 25.99 10.27
C HIS A 895 9.82 25.32 10.72
N THR A 896 9.78 24.00 10.62
CA THR A 896 8.67 23.19 11.12
C THR A 896 8.67 23.14 12.66
N THR A 897 7.52 23.46 13.24
CA THR A 897 7.21 23.45 14.67
C THR A 897 5.86 22.76 14.85
N ALA A 898 5.46 22.45 16.08
CA ALA A 898 4.11 21.96 16.36
C ALA A 898 3.45 22.74 17.49
N ILE A 899 2.14 22.99 17.35
CA ILE A 899 1.33 23.72 18.32
C ILE A 899 0.23 22.80 18.85
N ALA A 900 0.01 22.83 20.16
CA ALA A 900 -1.10 22.16 20.82
C ALA A 900 -1.90 23.21 21.61
N GLY A 901 -3.12 23.49 21.16
CA GLY A 901 -4.05 24.42 21.80
C GLY A 901 -5.09 23.66 22.63
N PHE A 902 -5.27 24.03 23.90
CA PHE A 902 -6.29 23.46 24.77
C PHE A 902 -7.05 24.56 25.52
N THR A 903 -8.38 24.55 25.43
CA THR A 903 -9.25 25.51 26.13
C THR A 903 -9.99 24.83 27.27
N PHE A 904 -9.89 25.40 28.46
CA PHE A 904 -10.50 24.87 29.68
C PHE A 904 -11.23 25.97 30.45
N ASN A 905 -12.17 25.61 31.31
CA ASN A 905 -12.99 26.59 32.05
C ASN A 905 -12.37 26.90 33.43
N SER A 906 -12.45 28.14 33.88
CA SER A 906 -11.91 28.57 35.18
C SER A 906 -12.48 27.81 36.38
N ASN A 907 -13.65 27.17 36.23
CA ASN A 907 -14.24 26.27 37.22
C ASN A 907 -13.40 25.00 37.51
N GLN A 908 -12.38 24.71 36.69
CA GLN A 908 -11.39 23.65 36.93
C GLN A 908 -10.18 24.12 37.78
N LEU A 909 -10.21 25.37 38.27
CA LEU A 909 -9.18 25.99 39.11
C LEU A 909 -9.66 26.16 40.56
N VAL A 910 -8.71 26.17 41.51
CA VAL A 910 -8.98 26.51 42.91
C VAL A 910 -8.75 28.00 43.17
N SER A 911 -9.44 28.58 44.16
CA SER A 911 -9.32 30.02 44.45
C SER A 911 -7.87 30.40 44.80
N GLY A 912 -7.37 31.48 44.22
CA GLY A 912 -5.97 31.92 44.34
C GLY A 912 -5.08 31.46 43.17
N LYS A 913 -3.80 31.20 43.45
CA LYS A 913 -2.79 30.86 42.43
C LYS A 913 -2.86 29.38 42.07
N ASN A 914 -2.99 29.10 40.78
CA ASN A 914 -2.93 27.77 40.18
C ASN A 914 -1.69 27.69 39.28
N ILE A 915 -0.91 26.63 39.43
CA ILE A 915 0.30 26.39 38.66
C ILE A 915 -0.05 25.39 37.55
N ILE A 916 -0.01 25.85 36.30
CA ILE A 916 -0.31 25.04 35.12
C ILE A 916 0.99 24.54 34.51
N MET A 917 1.04 23.25 34.17
CA MET A 917 2.14 22.61 33.47
C MET A 917 1.63 21.93 32.21
N ALA A 918 2.45 21.92 31.17
CA ALA A 918 2.24 21.10 29.97
C ALA A 918 3.39 20.11 29.83
N THR A 919 3.07 18.88 29.47
CA THR A 919 4.05 17.81 29.17
C THR A 919 3.72 17.19 27.83
N TYR A 920 4.69 17.21 26.92
CA TYR A 920 4.67 16.50 25.67
C TYR A 920 5.29 15.12 25.88
N ALA A 921 4.54 14.06 25.54
CA ALA A 921 4.98 12.68 25.78
C ALA A 921 6.14 12.21 24.88
N GLY A 922 6.45 12.96 23.81
CA GLY A 922 7.26 12.45 22.70
C GLY A 922 6.41 11.64 21.73
N ASP A 923 7.01 11.27 20.60
CA ASP A 923 6.38 10.46 19.55
C ASP A 923 7.39 9.43 19.01
N GLY A 924 7.22 8.93 17.78
CA GLY A 924 8.19 8.04 17.14
C GLY A 924 9.60 8.65 17.03
N ASN A 925 9.70 9.95 16.73
CA ASN A 925 10.94 10.61 16.28
C ASN A 925 11.52 11.61 17.29
N TYR A 926 10.73 12.09 18.25
CA TYR A 926 11.11 13.11 19.22
C TYR A 926 11.00 12.61 20.66
N THR A 927 11.92 13.08 21.52
CA THR A 927 11.86 12.81 22.97
C THR A 927 10.75 13.61 23.63
N SER A 928 10.26 13.14 24.78
CA SER A 928 9.38 13.89 25.67
C SER A 928 10.01 15.21 26.13
N SER A 929 9.20 16.24 26.36
CA SER A 929 9.62 17.50 26.97
C SER A 929 8.51 18.09 27.85
N SER A 930 8.85 19.02 28.73
CA SER A 930 7.90 19.69 29.62
C SER A 930 8.15 21.19 29.62
N ALA A 931 7.08 21.97 29.68
CA ALA A 931 7.15 23.42 29.70
C ALA A 931 7.45 23.94 31.10
N SER A 932 8.11 25.09 31.17
CA SER A 932 8.12 25.92 32.38
C SER A 932 6.69 26.20 32.83
N SER A 933 6.43 26.05 34.13
CA SER A 933 5.08 26.24 34.68
C SER A 933 4.62 27.70 34.57
N VAL A 934 3.37 27.91 34.19
CA VAL A 934 2.70 29.22 34.15
C VAL A 934 1.70 29.35 35.29
N THR A 935 1.45 30.56 35.78
CA THR A 935 0.50 30.78 36.89
C THR A 935 -0.76 31.47 36.40
N VAL A 936 -1.92 30.87 36.72
CA VAL A 936 -3.24 31.52 36.59
C VAL A 936 -3.74 31.87 37.99
N THR A 937 -4.12 33.12 38.22
CA THR A 937 -4.80 33.53 39.46
C THR A 937 -6.30 33.50 39.24
N TYR A 938 -6.99 32.55 39.88
CA TYR A 938 -8.44 32.53 39.92
C TYR A 938 -8.92 33.44 41.06
N VAL A 939 -9.55 34.55 40.71
CA VAL A 939 -10.13 35.51 41.66
C VAL A 939 -11.60 35.12 41.86
N ALA A 940 -11.88 34.35 42.90
CA ALA A 940 -13.26 34.08 43.30
C ALA A 940 -13.98 35.38 43.70
N ALA A 941 -15.28 35.48 43.41
CA ALA A 941 -16.09 36.67 43.73
C ALA A 941 -16.22 36.93 45.25
N PHE A 942 -15.99 35.90 46.06
CA PHE A 942 -15.98 35.91 47.53
C PHE A 942 -15.01 34.83 48.04
N ASN A 943 -14.68 34.89 49.32
CA ASN A 943 -13.89 33.89 50.04
C ASN A 943 -14.67 33.39 51.27
N LEU A 944 -14.41 32.16 51.70
CA LEU A 944 -15.10 31.51 52.83
C LEU A 944 -14.07 30.98 53.83
N THR A 945 -14.20 31.37 55.10
CA THR A 945 -13.32 30.93 56.19
C THR A 945 -14.14 30.40 57.36
N ALA A 946 -13.63 29.41 58.10
CA ALA A 946 -14.27 28.89 59.30
C ALA A 946 -13.67 29.52 60.56
N ALA A 947 -14.49 29.73 61.59
CA ALA A 947 -14.04 30.25 62.89
C ALA A 947 -13.17 29.26 63.69
N GLN A 948 -13.14 27.98 63.30
CA GLN A 948 -12.35 26.92 63.94
C GLN A 948 -11.74 26.02 62.86
N THR A 949 -10.59 25.41 63.14
CA THR A 949 -9.87 24.52 62.21
C THR A 949 -10.39 23.09 62.20
N GLN A 950 -11.21 22.71 63.19
CA GLN A 950 -11.84 21.41 63.33
C GLN A 950 -13.13 21.55 64.14
N LEU A 951 -14.19 20.82 63.78
CA LEU A 951 -15.45 20.78 64.53
C LEU A 951 -15.62 19.42 65.21
N ALA A 952 -15.69 19.41 66.54
CA ALA A 952 -16.02 18.22 67.30
C ALA A 952 -17.56 18.09 67.46
N VAL A 953 -18.13 16.98 67.01
CA VAL A 953 -19.57 16.69 67.09
C VAL A 953 -19.79 15.53 68.05
N PRO A 954 -20.42 15.72 69.22
CA PRO A 954 -20.73 14.61 70.11
C PRO A 954 -21.74 13.66 69.46
N THR A 955 -21.59 12.35 69.68
CA THR A 955 -22.55 11.33 69.27
C THR A 955 -23.96 11.63 69.81
N ASN A 956 -24.98 11.39 68.97
CA ASN A 956 -26.39 11.71 69.25
C ASN A 956 -26.67 13.20 69.58
N SER A 957 -25.82 14.11 69.09
CA SER A 957 -25.93 15.54 69.34
C SER A 957 -25.59 16.35 68.08
N SER A 958 -25.73 17.67 68.17
CA SER A 958 -25.34 18.63 67.14
C SER A 958 -24.26 19.58 67.62
N ALA A 959 -23.31 19.90 66.74
CA ALA A 959 -22.37 21.00 66.94
C ALA A 959 -22.40 21.95 65.74
N SER A 960 -22.08 23.22 65.99
CA SER A 960 -22.17 24.29 64.99
C SER A 960 -20.87 25.08 64.87
N ILE A 961 -20.59 25.58 63.67
CA ILE A 961 -19.42 26.39 63.35
C ILE A 961 -19.83 27.60 62.50
N ALA A 962 -19.32 28.77 62.86
CA ALA A 962 -19.52 29.98 62.08
C ALA A 962 -18.56 30.01 60.88
N LEU A 963 -19.12 30.27 59.70
CA LEU A 963 -18.39 30.44 58.44
C LEU A 963 -18.51 31.91 58.01
N THR A 964 -17.39 32.60 57.93
CA THR A 964 -17.31 33.99 57.49
C THR A 964 -17.14 34.02 55.97
N LEU A 965 -18.14 34.58 55.27
CA LEU A 965 -18.04 34.90 53.86
C LEU A 965 -17.59 36.35 53.70
N THR A 966 -16.52 36.56 52.93
CA THR A 966 -15.93 37.86 52.63
C THR A 966 -16.01 38.11 51.13
N PRO A 967 -16.79 39.09 50.65
CA PRO A 967 -16.78 39.48 49.24
C PRO A 967 -15.39 39.98 48.80
N SER A 968 -15.00 39.71 47.56
CA SER A 968 -13.72 40.20 47.01
C SER A 968 -13.80 41.68 46.61
N GLY A 969 -15.01 42.24 46.50
CA GLY A 969 -15.29 43.67 46.39
C GLY A 969 -15.88 44.24 47.69
N THR A 970 -16.54 45.40 47.62
CA THR A 970 -17.15 46.05 48.80
C THR A 970 -18.44 45.38 49.29
N ALA A 971 -19.08 44.54 48.47
CA ALA A 971 -20.28 43.75 48.75
C ALA A 971 -20.45 42.61 47.72
N LEU A 972 -21.32 41.63 48.00
CA LEU A 972 -21.75 40.60 47.06
C LEU A 972 -22.53 41.21 45.88
N THR A 973 -22.15 40.82 44.65
CA THR A 973 -22.82 41.23 43.40
C THR A 973 -23.89 40.24 42.94
N SER A 974 -23.92 39.04 43.50
CA SER A 974 -24.92 37.99 43.26
C SER A 974 -25.28 37.32 44.60
N ALA A 975 -26.44 36.67 44.68
CA ALA A 975 -26.86 35.97 45.89
C ALA A 975 -26.09 34.64 46.02
N VAL A 976 -25.55 34.35 47.21
CA VAL A 976 -24.77 33.13 47.49
C VAL A 976 -25.61 32.14 48.28
N GLN A 977 -25.79 30.94 47.74
CA GLN A 977 -26.45 29.81 48.37
C GLN A 977 -25.42 28.84 48.96
N PHE A 978 -25.66 28.39 50.19
CA PHE A 978 -24.91 27.32 50.84
C PHE A 978 -25.65 25.99 50.67
N SER A 979 -24.92 24.93 50.38
CA SER A 979 -25.46 23.58 50.22
C SER A 979 -24.65 22.56 51.01
N CYS A 980 -25.36 21.57 51.55
CA CYS A 980 -24.73 20.45 52.24
C CYS A 980 -24.19 19.45 51.19
N PRO A 981 -22.98 18.89 51.39
CA PRO A 981 -22.41 17.97 50.43
C PRO A 981 -23.26 16.69 50.27
N THR A 982 -23.43 16.26 49.03
CA THR A 982 -24.22 15.07 48.65
C THR A 982 -23.56 13.74 49.05
N THR A 983 -22.33 13.79 49.53
CA THR A 983 -21.48 12.63 49.92
C THR A 983 -21.42 12.40 51.43
N LEU A 984 -22.24 13.07 52.24
CA LEU A 984 -22.28 12.86 53.68
C LEU A 984 -22.70 11.42 54.05
N PRO A 985 -22.04 10.78 55.04
CA PRO A 985 -22.49 9.50 55.57
C PRO A 985 -23.92 9.57 56.10
N ALA A 986 -24.71 8.51 55.93
CA ALA A 986 -26.15 8.49 56.25
C ALA A 986 -26.51 8.78 57.71
N PHE A 987 -25.56 8.71 58.64
CA PHE A 987 -25.74 9.07 60.06
C PHE A 987 -25.44 10.55 60.35
N LEU A 988 -24.99 11.35 59.38
CA LEU A 988 -24.63 12.75 59.57
C LEU A 988 -25.51 13.66 58.70
N SER A 989 -26.27 14.56 59.32
CA SER A 989 -27.06 15.59 58.64
C SER A 989 -26.47 16.98 58.84
N CYS A 990 -26.67 17.86 57.86
CA CYS A 990 -26.13 19.21 57.81
C CYS A 990 -27.27 20.23 57.57
N SER A 991 -27.11 21.45 58.11
CA SER A 991 -27.98 22.59 57.81
C SER A 991 -27.23 23.92 57.91
N PHE A 992 -27.70 24.95 57.20
CA PHE A 992 -27.12 26.30 57.24
C PHE A 992 -28.14 27.34 57.70
N SER A 993 -27.68 28.34 58.47
CA SER A 993 -28.50 29.48 58.90
C SER A 993 -27.68 30.79 58.91
N PRO A 994 -28.00 31.77 58.04
CA PRO A 994 -28.90 31.67 56.88
C PRO A 994 -28.31 30.80 55.75
N ALA A 995 -29.15 30.04 55.05
CA ALA A 995 -28.73 29.20 53.92
C ALA A 995 -28.49 29.96 52.60
N VAL A 996 -28.97 31.21 52.49
CA VAL A 996 -28.75 32.09 51.35
C VAL A 996 -28.39 33.50 51.84
N LEU A 997 -27.37 34.10 51.26
CA LEU A 997 -26.96 35.50 51.48
C LEU A 997 -27.34 36.35 50.26
N PRO A 998 -28.10 37.44 50.41
CA PRO A 998 -28.60 38.23 49.28
C PRO A 998 -27.53 39.13 48.66
N VAL A 999 -27.82 39.66 47.47
CA VAL A 999 -27.03 40.72 46.79
C VAL A 999 -26.87 41.94 47.72
N GLY A 1000 -25.71 42.61 47.67
CA GLY A 1000 -25.39 43.77 48.51
C GLY A 1000 -24.85 43.43 49.90
N THR A 1001 -24.81 42.15 50.28
CA THR A 1001 -24.24 41.67 51.54
C THR A 1001 -22.73 41.93 51.61
N LYS A 1002 -22.28 42.60 52.68
CA LYS A 1002 -20.85 42.78 53.01
C LYS A 1002 -20.32 41.53 53.73
N THR A 1003 -19.06 41.54 54.19
CA THR A 1003 -18.50 40.47 55.03
C THR A 1003 -19.46 40.11 56.17
N THR A 1004 -19.87 38.84 56.22
CA THR A 1004 -20.89 38.35 57.17
C THR A 1004 -20.67 36.88 57.49
N THR A 1005 -21.40 36.35 58.47
CA THR A 1005 -21.33 34.94 58.87
C THR A 1005 -22.61 34.16 58.51
N THR A 1006 -22.43 32.90 58.13
CA THR A 1006 -23.48 31.87 58.21
C THR A 1006 -23.06 30.79 59.20
N THR A 1007 -24.02 30.11 59.82
CA THR A 1007 -23.74 29.00 60.75
C THR A 1007 -24.01 27.68 60.05
N LEU A 1008 -22.98 26.84 59.92
CA LEU A 1008 -23.14 25.42 59.65
C LEU A 1008 -23.47 24.70 60.95
N THR A 1009 -24.49 23.85 60.94
CA THR A 1009 -24.79 22.91 62.02
C THR A 1009 -24.70 21.48 61.47
N LEU A 1010 -23.97 20.62 62.16
CA LEU A 1010 -23.90 19.18 61.89
C LEU A 1010 -24.57 18.43 63.05
N TYR A 1011 -25.39 17.43 62.74
CA TYR A 1011 -25.98 16.51 63.70
C TYR A 1011 -25.55 15.07 63.38
N ALA A 1012 -25.07 14.36 64.40
CA ALA A 1012 -24.61 12.97 64.28
C ALA A 1012 -25.59 12.02 64.98
N ALA A 1013 -26.35 11.26 64.19
CA ALA A 1013 -27.25 10.23 64.67
C ALA A 1013 -26.48 9.02 65.27
N PRO A 1014 -27.08 8.27 66.20
CA PRO A 1014 -26.42 7.12 66.84
C PRO A 1014 -26.12 5.99 65.84
N MET A 1015 -24.85 5.60 65.76
CA MET A 1015 -24.38 4.50 64.90
C MET A 1015 -24.64 3.13 65.54
N ALA A 1016 -25.82 2.55 65.29
CA ALA A 1016 -26.14 1.19 65.74
C ALA A 1016 -25.34 0.12 64.97
N GLN A 1017 -24.90 -0.94 65.66
CA GLN A 1017 -24.18 -2.06 65.03
C GLN A 1017 -25.08 -2.82 64.03
N ALA A 1018 -24.61 -3.00 62.80
CA ALA A 1018 -25.13 -4.02 61.91
C ALA A 1018 -24.86 -5.42 62.50
N SER A 1019 -25.91 -6.20 62.72
CA SER A 1019 -25.80 -7.58 63.20
C SER A 1019 -25.56 -8.51 62.01
N VAL A 1020 -24.38 -9.13 61.95
CA VAL A 1020 -24.03 -10.10 60.90
C VAL A 1020 -23.94 -11.49 61.51
N THR A 1021 -24.94 -12.32 61.20
CA THR A 1021 -24.88 -13.79 61.36
C THR A 1021 -23.80 -14.35 60.45
N ALA A 1022 -22.89 -15.17 61.01
CA ALA A 1022 -21.77 -15.73 60.25
C ALA A 1022 -22.23 -16.79 59.22
N PRO A 1023 -21.77 -16.71 57.95
CA PRO A 1023 -21.93 -17.80 56.98
C PRO A 1023 -20.86 -18.91 57.18
N PRO A 1024 -21.12 -20.15 56.72
CA PRO A 1024 -20.20 -21.27 56.90
C PRO A 1024 -19.02 -21.24 55.92
N VAL A 1025 -17.85 -21.72 56.36
CA VAL A 1025 -16.64 -21.85 55.54
C VAL A 1025 -16.45 -23.31 55.09
N PRO A 1026 -16.35 -23.61 53.79
CA PRO A 1026 -15.92 -24.93 53.30
C PRO A 1026 -14.41 -25.15 53.52
N GLY A 1027 -14.01 -26.36 53.96
CA GLY A 1027 -12.60 -26.79 54.05
C GLY A 1027 -12.00 -27.15 52.67
N SER A 1028 -10.85 -27.83 52.53
CA SER A 1028 -9.94 -28.52 53.47
C SER A 1028 -8.58 -28.74 52.73
N ALA A 1029 -7.55 -29.44 53.19
CA ALA A 1029 -7.27 -30.30 54.35
C ALA A 1029 -5.76 -30.17 54.73
N ILE A 1030 -5.26 -30.78 55.82
CA ILE A 1030 -4.41 -32.01 55.86
C ILE A 1030 -3.82 -32.01 57.29
N ALA A 1031 -3.67 -33.09 58.07
CA ALA A 1031 -4.12 -34.50 58.05
C ALA A 1031 -4.06 -35.03 59.51
N GLY A 1032 -4.62 -36.19 59.90
CA GLY A 1032 -5.38 -37.20 59.16
C GLY A 1032 -5.62 -38.47 60.00
N ILE A 1033 -5.92 -39.58 59.32
CA ILE A 1033 -5.94 -41.00 59.77
C ILE A 1033 -7.20 -41.52 60.51
N ALA A 1034 -7.72 -42.64 59.96
CA ALA A 1034 -8.66 -43.65 60.52
C ALA A 1034 -10.14 -43.24 60.73
N LEU A 1035 -11.16 -44.08 60.41
CA LEU A 1035 -11.21 -45.43 59.81
C LEU A 1035 -12.63 -45.69 59.22
N ALA A 1036 -12.75 -46.49 58.14
CA ALA A 1036 -14.00 -47.06 57.55
C ALA A 1036 -15.11 -46.05 57.12
N GLY A 1037 -15.83 -46.16 55.99
CA GLY A 1037 -16.16 -47.32 55.15
C GLY A 1037 -17.58 -47.84 55.50
N LEU A 1038 -18.56 -47.96 54.61
CA LEU A 1038 -18.65 -47.65 53.17
C LEU A 1038 -20.14 -47.67 52.72
N PHE A 1039 -20.42 -47.09 51.54
CA PHE A 1039 -21.49 -47.43 50.57
C PHE A 1039 -23.00 -47.07 50.74
N PHE A 1040 -23.51 -46.53 49.62
CA PHE A 1040 -24.89 -46.48 49.08
C PHE A 1040 -26.00 -45.73 49.86
N GLY A 1041 -26.94 -45.06 49.18
CA GLY A 1041 -27.12 -44.93 47.73
C GLY A 1041 -28.24 -43.95 47.32
N LEU A 1042 -28.50 -43.87 46.01
CA LEU A 1042 -29.55 -43.04 45.43
C LEU A 1042 -30.97 -43.61 45.65
N SER A 1043 -31.92 -42.70 45.81
CA SER A 1043 -33.33 -42.75 45.35
C SER A 1043 -34.47 -42.90 46.38
N PHE A 1044 -35.51 -42.08 46.15
CA PHE A 1044 -36.90 -42.13 46.65
C PHE A 1044 -37.21 -41.86 48.13
N GLY A 1045 -38.31 -41.10 48.34
CA GLY A 1045 -39.25 -41.44 49.42
C GLY A 1045 -39.69 -40.33 50.39
N LEU A 1046 -40.53 -39.42 49.92
CA LEU A 1046 -41.72 -38.87 50.63
C LEU A 1046 -41.75 -38.78 52.19
N ARG A 1047 -42.03 -37.54 52.63
CA ARG A 1047 -43.08 -37.19 53.63
C ARG A 1047 -42.90 -37.55 55.13
N LYS A 1048 -42.90 -36.44 55.88
CA LYS A 1048 -43.85 -36.09 56.97
C LYS A 1048 -43.64 -36.62 58.40
N LEU A 1049 -43.81 -35.63 59.30
CA LEU A 1049 -44.44 -35.70 60.64
C LEU A 1049 -43.67 -36.44 61.76
N SER A 1050 -43.80 -36.10 63.05
CA SER A 1050 -44.20 -34.83 63.71
C SER A 1050 -44.21 -34.98 65.24
N ARG A 1051 -44.20 -33.84 65.94
CA ARG A 1051 -44.97 -33.55 67.19
C ARG A 1051 -44.53 -34.22 68.52
N GLY A 1052 -44.96 -33.55 69.61
CA GLY A 1052 -44.80 -33.96 71.01
C GLY A 1052 -43.88 -33.00 71.77
N LEU A 1053 -44.06 -31.67 71.69
CA LEU A 1053 -45.13 -30.88 72.32
C LEU A 1053 -45.24 -31.10 73.84
N VAL A 1054 -44.59 -30.20 74.59
CA VAL A 1054 -45.00 -29.50 75.83
C VAL A 1054 -45.71 -30.30 76.94
N PHE A 1055 -45.17 -30.18 78.16
CA PHE A 1055 -45.80 -29.88 79.47
C PHE A 1055 -44.96 -30.61 80.56
N LEU A 1056 -44.14 -29.94 81.38
CA LEU A 1056 -44.39 -28.93 82.43
C LEU A 1056 -44.54 -29.57 83.83
N VAL A 1057 -43.63 -29.18 84.72
CA VAL A 1057 -43.64 -29.34 86.20
C VAL A 1057 -43.55 -30.75 86.81
N ALA A 1058 -42.33 -31.08 87.25
CA ALA A 1058 -42.03 -31.68 88.55
C ALA A 1058 -40.71 -31.01 89.00
N PHE A 1059 -40.71 -30.01 89.88
CA PHE A 1059 -41.08 -30.07 91.29
C PHE A 1059 -40.32 -31.17 92.03
N THR A 1060 -39.13 -30.80 92.50
CA THR A 1060 -38.56 -31.13 93.82
C THR A 1060 -39.32 -32.16 94.68
N ILE A 1061 -38.63 -33.25 95.07
CA ILE A 1061 -38.62 -33.87 96.42
C ILE A 1061 -37.54 -34.98 96.46
N CYS A 1062 -37.04 -35.30 97.67
CA CYS A 1062 -35.89 -36.17 98.05
C CYS A 1062 -34.56 -35.40 98.17
N LEU A 1063 -34.21 -34.73 99.28
CA LEU A 1063 -34.54 -34.98 100.69
C LEU A 1063 -33.99 -36.33 101.20
N GLY A 1064 -32.85 -36.29 101.89
CA GLY A 1064 -32.54 -37.22 102.98
C GLY A 1064 -31.47 -38.31 102.80
N LEU A 1065 -30.27 -37.99 103.33
CA LEU A 1065 -29.48 -38.83 104.26
C LEU A 1065 -28.49 -39.92 103.77
N LEU A 1066 -27.26 -39.80 104.34
CA LEU A 1066 -26.24 -40.85 104.64
C LEU A 1066 -25.42 -41.38 103.42
N SER A 1067 -24.11 -41.68 103.50
CA SER A 1067 -23.16 -41.73 104.64
C SER A 1067 -21.67 -41.68 104.20
N LEU A 1068 -20.77 -41.26 105.12
CA LEU A 1068 -19.38 -41.74 105.34
C LEU A 1068 -18.41 -41.96 104.15
N SER A 1069 -17.33 -41.16 104.07
CA SER A 1069 -15.92 -41.61 104.25
C SER A 1069 -14.86 -40.63 103.68
N GLY A 1070 -13.66 -40.58 104.29
CA GLY A 1070 -12.40 -40.19 103.62
C GLY A 1070 -11.83 -38.77 103.89
N CYS A 1071 -10.77 -38.68 104.69
CA CYS A 1071 -9.98 -37.46 104.89
C CYS A 1071 -9.01 -37.15 103.73
N ALA A 1072 -8.87 -35.86 103.35
CA ALA A 1072 -7.60 -35.18 103.11
C ALA A 1072 -7.83 -33.67 102.94
N GLY A 1073 -6.99 -32.82 103.54
CA GLY A 1073 -7.17 -31.36 103.49
C GLY A 1073 -6.60 -30.70 102.23
N LYS A 1074 -7.26 -29.64 101.75
CA LYS A 1074 -6.68 -28.56 100.96
C LYS A 1074 -7.09 -27.23 101.59
N GLY A 1075 -6.15 -26.29 101.70
CA GLY A 1075 -6.38 -24.97 102.29
C GLY A 1075 -7.20 -24.05 101.38
N SER A 1076 -7.70 -22.94 101.95
CA SER A 1076 -8.41 -21.91 101.19
C SER A 1076 -7.55 -21.34 100.06
N PRO A 1077 -8.14 -21.01 98.88
CA PRO A 1077 -7.43 -20.33 97.79
C PRO A 1077 -6.84 -18.99 98.24
N ALA A 1078 -5.67 -18.64 97.72
CA ALA A 1078 -5.02 -17.37 97.99
C ALA A 1078 -5.76 -16.20 97.29
N THR A 1079 -5.65 -15.01 97.88
CA THR A 1079 -6.22 -13.79 97.29
C THR A 1079 -5.46 -13.35 96.04
N SER A 1080 -6.20 -12.82 95.07
CA SER A 1080 -5.66 -12.31 93.80
C SER A 1080 -6.28 -10.96 93.45
N SER A 1081 -5.60 -10.20 92.60
CA SER A 1081 -6.06 -8.92 92.05
C SER A 1081 -5.73 -8.85 90.56
N VAL A 1082 -6.58 -8.16 89.78
CA VAL A 1082 -6.43 -7.98 88.34
C VAL A 1082 -6.26 -6.50 88.03
N ALA A 1083 -5.16 -6.15 87.37
CA ALA A 1083 -4.99 -4.84 86.74
C ALA A 1083 -5.40 -4.92 85.27
N LEU A 1084 -5.99 -3.84 84.75
CA LEU A 1084 -6.43 -3.73 83.37
C LEU A 1084 -5.92 -2.42 82.76
N THR A 1085 -5.29 -2.49 81.59
CA THR A 1085 -4.91 -1.33 80.80
C THR A 1085 -5.47 -1.43 79.38
N ALA A 1086 -5.92 -0.29 78.86
CA ALA A 1086 -6.16 -0.07 77.44
C ALA A 1086 -4.81 0.22 76.74
N SER A 1087 -4.66 -0.13 75.46
CA SER A 1087 -3.50 0.21 74.65
C SER A 1087 -3.45 1.69 74.27
N ALA A 1088 -4.61 2.35 74.16
CA ALA A 1088 -4.70 3.79 73.95
C ALA A 1088 -5.93 4.39 74.65
N PRO A 1089 -5.86 5.64 75.15
CA PRO A 1089 -7.04 6.34 75.70
C PRO A 1089 -8.06 6.71 74.61
N THR A 1090 -7.62 6.83 73.34
CA THR A 1090 -8.45 7.17 72.19
C THR A 1090 -8.02 6.41 70.95
N VAL A 1091 -8.97 5.88 70.17
CA VAL A 1091 -8.76 5.02 68.99
C VAL A 1091 -9.69 5.46 67.85
N ALA A 1092 -9.25 5.35 66.59
CA ALA A 1092 -10.12 5.62 65.45
C ALA A 1092 -11.09 4.45 65.17
N TYR A 1093 -12.33 4.74 64.78
CA TYR A 1093 -13.36 3.74 64.48
C TYR A 1093 -12.87 2.73 63.43
N GLY A 1094 -13.07 1.44 63.72
CA GLY A 1094 -12.60 0.32 62.91
C GLY A 1094 -11.15 -0.11 63.17
N GLN A 1095 -10.34 0.69 63.88
CA GLN A 1095 -9.03 0.25 64.36
C GLN A 1095 -9.16 -0.67 65.58
N SER A 1096 -8.13 -1.48 65.82
CA SER A 1096 -8.12 -2.47 66.90
C SER A 1096 -7.61 -1.88 68.20
N GLU A 1097 -8.43 -1.94 69.26
CA GLU A 1097 -8.01 -1.60 70.63
C GLU A 1097 -7.68 -2.88 71.41
N THR A 1098 -6.60 -2.86 72.20
CA THR A 1098 -6.09 -4.03 72.94
C THR A 1098 -6.12 -3.80 74.45
N PHE A 1099 -7.02 -4.51 75.11
CA PHE A 1099 -7.09 -4.54 76.57
C PHE A 1099 -6.15 -5.61 77.12
N THR A 1100 -5.24 -5.21 78.01
CA THR A 1100 -4.28 -6.11 78.68
C THR A 1100 -4.68 -6.29 80.14
N ALA A 1101 -4.96 -7.52 80.54
CA ALA A 1101 -5.22 -7.89 81.92
C ALA A 1101 -4.03 -8.65 82.51
N SER A 1102 -3.59 -8.25 83.71
CA SER A 1102 -2.50 -8.91 84.45
C SER A 1102 -2.96 -9.26 85.86
N ILE A 1103 -2.57 -10.45 86.35
CA ILE A 1103 -2.92 -10.92 87.70
C ILE A 1103 -1.72 -10.85 88.64
N SER A 1104 -1.95 -10.45 89.89
CA SER A 1104 -0.89 -10.28 90.90
C SER A 1104 -0.11 -11.56 91.26
N ASN A 1105 -0.62 -12.73 90.89
CA ASN A 1105 -0.12 -14.05 91.33
C ASN A 1105 0.55 -14.83 90.17
N ALA A 1106 1.13 -14.08 89.22
CA ALA A 1106 1.93 -14.60 88.12
C ALA A 1106 3.24 -15.28 88.62
N PRO A 1107 3.75 -16.32 87.93
CA PRO A 1107 3.16 -17.06 86.81
C PRO A 1107 2.27 -18.24 87.27
N THR A 1108 1.99 -18.38 88.57
CA THR A 1108 1.35 -19.57 89.15
C THR A 1108 -0.18 -19.63 89.01
N ALA A 1109 -0.85 -18.50 88.79
CA ALA A 1109 -2.30 -18.47 88.58
C ALA A 1109 -2.68 -18.89 87.16
N THR A 1110 -3.69 -19.76 87.07
CA THR A 1110 -4.23 -20.34 85.82
C THR A 1110 -5.70 -19.99 85.65
N GLY A 1111 -6.32 -20.30 84.50
CA GLY A 1111 -7.74 -20.05 84.25
C GLY A 1111 -8.00 -18.94 83.21
N GLN A 1112 -9.18 -18.31 83.27
CA GLN A 1112 -9.64 -17.36 82.24
C GLN A 1112 -10.05 -16.00 82.80
N ILE A 1113 -9.85 -14.96 81.99
CA ILE A 1113 -10.30 -13.59 82.22
C ILE A 1113 -11.32 -13.19 81.15
N SER A 1114 -12.47 -12.69 81.57
CA SER A 1114 -13.51 -12.14 80.69
C SER A 1114 -13.48 -10.62 80.69
N PHE A 1115 -13.51 -10.00 79.51
CA PHE A 1115 -13.53 -8.55 79.33
C PHE A 1115 -14.96 -8.10 79.06
N VAL A 1116 -15.43 -7.08 79.77
CA VAL A 1116 -16.84 -6.65 79.78
C VAL A 1116 -16.92 -5.12 79.68
N ASP A 1117 -17.65 -4.63 78.67
CA ASP A 1117 -17.91 -3.20 78.43
C ASP A 1117 -19.37 -2.88 78.75
N GLY A 1118 -19.63 -2.00 79.72
CA GLY A 1118 -20.99 -1.60 80.09
C GLY A 1118 -21.96 -2.75 80.45
N GLY A 1119 -21.44 -3.92 80.83
CA GLY A 1119 -22.20 -5.15 81.08
C GLY A 1119 -22.29 -6.13 79.89
N LYS A 1120 -21.82 -5.75 78.69
CA LYS A 1120 -21.73 -6.63 77.51
C LYS A 1120 -20.34 -7.28 77.42
N GLN A 1121 -20.29 -8.60 77.40
CA GLN A 1121 -19.05 -9.36 77.25
C GLN A 1121 -18.43 -9.13 75.86
N LEU A 1122 -17.19 -8.65 75.83
CA LEU A 1122 -16.41 -8.45 74.60
C LEU A 1122 -15.70 -9.72 74.15
N GLY A 1123 -15.24 -10.54 75.11
CA GLY A 1123 -14.53 -11.79 74.88
C GLY A 1123 -13.93 -12.35 76.17
N THR A 1124 -13.45 -13.59 76.12
CA THR A 1124 -12.82 -14.28 77.25
C THR A 1124 -11.55 -14.97 76.78
N GLN A 1125 -10.46 -14.75 77.51
CA GLN A 1125 -9.12 -15.18 77.14
C GLN A 1125 -8.47 -15.98 78.27
N SER A 1126 -7.65 -16.97 77.93
CA SER A 1126 -6.92 -17.76 78.92
C SER A 1126 -5.67 -17.04 79.39
N LEU A 1127 -5.33 -17.17 80.68
CA LEU A 1127 -4.09 -16.66 81.27
C LEU A 1127 -2.87 -17.44 80.76
N SER A 1128 -1.83 -16.73 80.36
CA SER A 1128 -0.53 -17.29 80.01
C SER A 1128 0.57 -16.46 80.70
N GLY A 1129 1.40 -17.11 81.51
CA GLY A 1129 2.44 -16.41 82.30
C GLY A 1129 1.91 -15.37 83.31
N GLY A 1130 0.61 -15.38 83.61
CA GLY A 1130 -0.04 -14.39 84.49
C GLY A 1130 -0.58 -13.13 83.79
N THR A 1131 -0.56 -13.07 82.46
CA THR A 1131 -1.21 -12.01 81.69
C THR A 1131 -2.12 -12.59 80.60
N THR A 1132 -3.03 -11.77 80.07
CA THR A 1132 -3.78 -12.09 78.85
C THR A 1132 -4.27 -10.81 78.17
N THR A 1133 -4.50 -10.86 76.85
CA THR A 1133 -4.89 -9.70 76.05
C THR A 1133 -6.14 -10.00 75.23
N LEU A 1134 -7.05 -9.02 75.13
CA LEU A 1134 -8.16 -9.03 74.19
C LEU A 1134 -8.04 -7.84 73.24
N THR A 1135 -7.80 -8.13 71.97
CA THR A 1135 -7.82 -7.15 70.89
C THR A 1135 -9.20 -7.16 70.21
N THR A 1136 -9.83 -5.99 70.06
CA THR A 1136 -11.16 -5.85 69.47
C THR A 1136 -11.27 -4.62 68.57
N THR A 1137 -11.92 -4.77 67.42
CA THR A 1137 -12.35 -3.69 66.51
C THR A 1137 -13.84 -3.37 66.65
N ARG A 1138 -14.53 -3.99 67.63
CA ARG A 1138 -16.01 -4.02 67.73
C ARG A 1138 -16.60 -2.95 68.64
N LEU A 1139 -15.79 -2.00 69.11
CA LEU A 1139 -16.29 -0.84 69.86
C LEU A 1139 -17.01 0.13 68.89
N ALA A 1140 -18.08 0.78 69.36
CA ALA A 1140 -18.81 1.78 68.58
C ALA A 1140 -18.10 3.13 68.69
N VAL A 1141 -18.51 4.16 67.94
CA VAL A 1141 -18.05 5.53 68.19
C VAL A 1141 -18.63 5.99 69.54
N GLY A 1142 -17.81 6.53 70.43
CA GLY A 1142 -18.18 6.93 71.79
C GLY A 1142 -17.16 6.50 72.86
N VAL A 1143 -17.48 6.78 74.13
CA VAL A 1143 -16.63 6.43 75.29
C VAL A 1143 -17.07 5.09 75.90
N HIS A 1144 -16.15 4.13 75.94
CA HIS A 1144 -16.34 2.78 76.47
C HIS A 1144 -15.69 2.61 77.85
N SER A 1145 -16.26 1.73 78.68
CA SER A 1145 -15.82 1.51 80.07
C SER A 1145 -15.70 0.02 80.34
N VAL A 1146 -14.48 -0.49 80.18
CA VAL A 1146 -14.18 -1.94 80.10
C VAL A 1146 -13.58 -2.45 81.40
N THR A 1147 -14.08 -3.57 81.90
CA THR A 1147 -13.57 -4.27 83.09
C THR A 1147 -13.09 -5.68 82.75
N ALA A 1148 -12.16 -6.23 83.53
CA ALA A 1148 -11.62 -7.58 83.36
C ALA A 1148 -11.92 -8.43 84.60
N VAL A 1149 -12.57 -9.57 84.40
CA VAL A 1149 -13.06 -10.47 85.45
C VAL A 1149 -12.33 -11.81 85.37
N TYR A 1150 -11.47 -12.09 86.35
CA TYR A 1150 -10.81 -13.38 86.54
C TYR A 1150 -11.71 -14.38 87.26
N SER A 1151 -11.82 -15.57 86.66
CA SER A 1151 -12.73 -16.65 87.09
C SER A 1151 -12.23 -17.49 88.28
N GLY A 1152 -10.99 -17.29 88.74
CA GLY A 1152 -10.38 -18.13 89.79
C GLY A 1152 -9.85 -19.47 89.26
N ASP A 1153 -9.11 -20.18 90.10
CA ASP A 1153 -8.70 -21.57 89.88
C ASP A 1153 -8.66 -22.37 91.20
N SER A 1154 -8.07 -23.58 91.21
CA SER A 1154 -7.99 -24.41 92.42
C SER A 1154 -7.09 -23.85 93.53
N ASN A 1155 -6.34 -22.78 93.26
CA ASN A 1155 -5.33 -22.18 94.13
C ASN A 1155 -5.59 -20.68 94.40
N PHE A 1156 -6.32 -19.97 93.54
CA PHE A 1156 -6.58 -18.53 93.62
C PHE A 1156 -8.07 -18.16 93.45
N ALA A 1157 -8.54 -17.19 94.24
CA ALA A 1157 -9.92 -16.70 94.18
C ALA A 1157 -10.22 -15.84 92.92
N THR A 1158 -11.51 -15.64 92.63
CA THR A 1158 -12.01 -14.70 91.60
C THR A 1158 -11.64 -13.25 91.92
N ALA A 1159 -11.35 -12.44 90.90
CA ALA A 1159 -11.04 -11.02 91.05
C ALA A 1159 -11.54 -10.19 89.86
N THR A 1160 -11.87 -8.92 90.07
CA THR A 1160 -12.33 -7.99 89.02
C THR A 1160 -11.48 -6.72 89.05
N SER A 1161 -11.10 -6.21 87.87
CA SER A 1161 -10.33 -4.97 87.75
C SER A 1161 -11.19 -3.72 87.94
N THR A 1162 -10.54 -2.59 88.21
CA THR A 1162 -11.12 -1.28 87.90
C THR A 1162 -11.38 -1.14 86.39
N ALA A 1163 -12.31 -0.28 86.00
CA ALA A 1163 -12.61 -0.05 84.59
C ALA A 1163 -11.50 0.76 83.90
N ALA A 1164 -11.12 0.34 82.70
CA ALA A 1164 -10.32 1.12 81.76
C ALA A 1164 -11.23 1.87 80.79
N SER A 1165 -10.96 3.15 80.57
CA SER A 1165 -11.70 3.99 79.61
C SER A 1165 -11.02 3.94 78.25
N ALA A 1166 -11.81 3.78 77.18
CA ALA A 1166 -11.34 3.88 75.80
C ALA A 1166 -12.35 4.67 74.96
N ALA A 1167 -11.94 5.79 74.39
CA ALA A 1167 -12.78 6.59 73.50
C ALA A 1167 -12.54 6.18 72.03
N VAL A 1168 -13.61 6.03 71.26
CA VAL A 1168 -13.54 5.72 69.83
C VAL A 1168 -14.07 6.89 69.03
N THR A 1169 -13.28 7.41 68.09
CA THR A 1169 -13.62 8.60 67.30
C THR A 1169 -13.72 8.29 65.82
N TYR A 1170 -14.58 9.04 65.09
CA TYR A 1170 -14.67 8.97 63.63
C TYR A 1170 -14.36 10.33 63.02
N SER A 1171 -13.25 10.41 62.28
CA SER A 1171 -12.81 11.64 61.62
C SER A 1171 -13.19 11.64 60.14
N LEU A 1172 -13.77 12.74 59.67
CA LEU A 1172 -14.11 12.96 58.26
C LEU A 1172 -13.89 14.43 57.88
N THR A 1173 -13.87 14.76 56.59
CA THR A 1173 -13.82 16.14 56.11
C THR A 1173 -15.13 16.48 55.41
N VAL A 1174 -15.81 17.55 55.83
CA VAL A 1174 -17.05 18.04 55.22
C VAL A 1174 -16.70 19.15 54.22
N PRO A 1175 -16.85 18.95 52.90
CA PRO A 1175 -16.68 20.01 51.92
C PRO A 1175 -17.96 20.88 51.87
N VAL A 1176 -17.92 22.06 52.48
CA VAL A 1176 -19.00 23.05 52.39
C VAL A 1176 -18.92 23.78 51.06
N LEU A 1177 -19.99 23.74 50.27
CA LEU A 1177 -20.09 24.44 49.00
C LEU A 1177 -20.96 25.70 49.13
N ALA A 1178 -20.38 26.84 48.76
CA ALA A 1178 -21.07 28.12 48.59
C ALA A 1178 -21.03 28.53 47.11
N THR A 1179 -22.20 28.75 46.50
CA THR A 1179 -22.33 29.03 45.06
C THR A 1179 -23.23 30.24 44.83
N ASP A 1180 -22.87 31.13 43.90
CA ASP A 1180 -23.73 32.23 43.47
C ASP A 1180 -24.48 31.95 42.15
N ASN A 1181 -25.49 32.76 41.86
CA ASN A 1181 -26.31 32.62 40.65
C ASN A 1181 -25.54 32.90 39.34
N ASN A 1182 -24.30 33.37 39.42
CA ASN A 1182 -23.42 33.60 38.27
C ASN A 1182 -22.44 32.42 38.05
N GLY A 1183 -22.53 31.37 38.88
CA GLY A 1183 -21.67 30.20 38.83
C GLY A 1183 -20.35 30.33 39.60
N ASN A 1184 -20.12 31.40 40.37
CA ASN A 1184 -18.94 31.44 41.27
C ASN A 1184 -19.16 30.44 42.40
N ALA A 1185 -18.23 29.49 42.56
CA ALA A 1185 -18.28 28.49 43.62
C ALA A 1185 -17.03 28.53 44.49
N VAL A 1186 -17.21 28.44 45.80
CA VAL A 1186 -16.14 28.31 46.79
C VAL A 1186 -16.43 27.09 47.66
N THR A 1187 -15.46 26.19 47.75
CA THR A 1187 -15.53 25.03 48.64
C THR A 1187 -14.61 25.24 49.84
N LEU A 1188 -15.12 25.06 51.05
CA LEU A 1188 -14.35 25.06 52.30
C LEU A 1188 -14.41 23.68 52.95
N ASN A 1189 -13.25 23.03 53.07
CA ASN A 1189 -13.11 21.74 53.72
C ASN A 1189 -13.01 21.91 55.23
N ILE A 1190 -13.98 21.37 55.98
CA ILE A 1190 -14.02 21.43 57.44
C ILE A 1190 -13.70 20.04 58.00
N PRO A 1191 -12.56 19.85 58.69
CA PRO A 1191 -12.31 18.63 59.46
C PRO A 1191 -13.34 18.47 60.58
N VAL A 1192 -13.94 17.30 60.68
CA VAL A 1192 -14.96 16.95 61.67
C VAL A 1192 -14.53 15.69 62.41
N VAL A 1193 -14.65 15.71 63.73
CA VAL A 1193 -14.42 14.54 64.59
C VAL A 1193 -15.68 14.24 65.36
N ILE A 1194 -16.19 13.03 65.21
CA ILE A 1194 -17.31 12.50 65.97
C ILE A 1194 -16.76 11.71 67.16
N GLN A 1195 -17.25 11.95 68.36
CA GLN A 1195 -16.78 11.37 69.63
C GLN A 1195 -17.90 11.19 70.66
#